data_AF-A0A7Y5W9J8-F1
#
_entry.id   AF-A0A7Y5W9J8-F1
#
_cell.length_a   1.000
_cell.length_b   1.000
_cell.length_c   1.000
_cell.angle_alpha   90.00
_cell.angle_beta   90.00
_cell.angle_gamma   90.00
#
_symmetry.space_group_name_H-M   'P 1'
#
loop_
_entity.id
_entity.type
_entity.pdbx_description
1 polymer ?
#
loop_
_entity_poly.entity_id
_entity_poly.type
_entity_poly.pdbx_seq_one_letter_code
_entity_poly.pdbx_strand_id
1 'polypeptide(L)'
;MVTLLPHALDFNAAFRAFDADHRPPLKWQTRLYEQLVCGGRGDIPGVCRLPTGLGKTSIIPICLIALACGAHLPRRLVYIVNRRTVVDQATDDAKRLLARLYRSGQRDKLEWATEEAIKKLGLESEPHLPNDDTDAAKSLRMTLRQMRTALDALCTGDPAKCGDAVPLAVSTLRGELADNGDWKKNPARPAIIIGTVDMIGSRLLFSGFGDGRYGRVHHAGLLGQDALVVHDEAHLEPAFDELLTGICEEQRRAGEAKPIRVMRLSATARPDRSIGASQGGAGETSPACARDTPADVFELTPEDERDEIVSQRLHAKKQLAIREIGDTDGAGAVERLDAADAEGEQPEQDERKARRKKSKADLASTIAAAAFEHEGKKCRVMVYVRTPDLAIRVSDGMAERLGLATIMETNGDTGEQRAERRQNNVERIEALKHRVRVLTGTIRGHERDALAESELLLAFKSGRDRSKALSHTMYLVSTSAGEVGADWDADHLVCDLATLDSMAQRFGRVNRLGGKDHSGQERSAQIVVVTEQAVKNNAGDGASGAGSEGEDSQGKQGKAARQVNQYEAAVLKTGEMLCDIARNGGDVSPAALGEFLQKLSDGDKKAAFSPAPTILPATDILFDHWSLTSIGWVNGPDGRWRDALPGRPTVEPYLHGVADWDPPETHVAWRADIALLSMAGKDQDGEEVPYSKDDTTNLKKVFEVFPLRSAEQLRDRTDRVVEELAKIAARLRDEHHTETRRVRDDTEVARKSIDTDPLVVVMKGAAFTWERLSRLVPGEKMKKEDAARRLAFATVVLPVKVGGLTKDGMLDGATKPPEDPSTLDVAEWDSAGLPSRQRVLIGPRPSPGDDEDTTQGEDQEAEPSERALVGGKVVHGLVRRHWVQLHKRVENEDAEPATLEHRVAKGQDREPGVRIGLSAHNDAVASAAERVAGALGLDRSTVRAIVLAGRLHDLGKGRDRWQQYANNPRPSHPDEPYDLIAKNKRYRHWKQLAGYRHELGSLHDASAKDDIRSLDPDTRDLVLHLIAAHHGWARPHFEPRHFDPGNPSGGGGTPRPTADNERVAVETMQRFARLQQRYGRWGLAWLESILRCADAATSESSAPADNGAGTSGSREGGQGGAA
;
A
#
# COMPACT_ATOMS: atom_id res chain seq x y z
N MET A 1 -28.03 13.30 -25.18
CA MET A 1 -28.51 12.36 -26.21
C MET A 1 -27.45 11.27 -26.32
N VAL A 2 -27.71 10.10 -25.73
CA VAL A 2 -26.83 8.92 -25.80
C VAL A 2 -27.32 8.11 -27.00
N THR A 3 -26.65 8.27 -28.13
CA THR A 3 -26.91 7.47 -29.32
C THR A 3 -26.37 6.06 -29.05
N LEU A 4 -27.30 5.16 -28.70
CA LEU A 4 -27.30 3.70 -28.88
C LEU A 4 -25.94 3.10 -29.27
N LEU A 5 -25.25 2.49 -28.29
CA LEU A 5 -24.29 1.43 -28.58
C LEU A 5 -25.05 0.32 -29.34
N PRO A 6 -24.68 0.00 -30.59
CA PRO A 6 -25.34 -1.06 -31.34
C PRO A 6 -24.91 -2.40 -30.74
N HIS A 7 -25.87 -3.12 -30.16
CA HIS A 7 -25.76 -4.35 -29.37
C HIS A 7 -25.40 -4.12 -27.89
N ALA A 8 -26.39 -4.30 -27.01
CA ALA A 8 -26.16 -4.44 -25.58
C ALA A 8 -25.22 -5.63 -25.35
N LEU A 9 -24.06 -5.39 -24.73
CA LEU A 9 -23.12 -6.41 -24.31
C LEU A 9 -23.85 -7.42 -23.40
N ASP A 10 -23.84 -8.71 -23.77
CA ASP A 10 -24.40 -9.76 -22.92
C ASP A 10 -23.50 -9.98 -21.69
N PHE A 11 -24.04 -9.78 -20.50
CA PHE A 11 -23.31 -9.95 -19.24
C PHE A 11 -22.76 -11.37 -19.08
N ASN A 12 -23.54 -12.39 -19.42
CA ASN A 12 -23.11 -13.77 -19.27
C ASN A 12 -21.91 -14.08 -20.17
N ALA A 13 -21.96 -13.70 -21.45
CA ALA A 13 -20.85 -13.83 -22.38
C ALA A 13 -19.61 -13.03 -21.92
N ALA A 14 -19.80 -11.78 -21.49
CA ALA A 14 -18.69 -10.91 -21.06
C ALA A 14 -18.01 -11.44 -19.78
N PHE A 15 -18.81 -11.89 -18.81
CA PHE A 15 -18.30 -12.47 -17.57
C PHE A 15 -17.54 -13.78 -17.84
N ARG A 16 -18.09 -14.66 -18.70
CA ARG A 16 -17.39 -15.89 -19.15
C ARG A 16 -16.09 -15.57 -19.88
N ALA A 17 -16.04 -14.50 -20.67
CA ALA A 17 -14.82 -14.10 -21.37
C ALA A 17 -13.72 -13.66 -20.37
N PHE A 18 -14.11 -13.04 -19.26
CA PHE A 18 -13.21 -12.63 -18.19
C PHE A 18 -12.84 -13.75 -17.21
N ASP A 19 -13.71 -14.74 -17.00
CA ASP A 19 -13.43 -15.88 -16.14
C ASP A 19 -12.38 -16.83 -16.76
N ALA A 20 -11.42 -17.28 -15.95
CA ALA A 20 -10.34 -18.12 -16.45
C ALA A 20 -10.75 -19.50 -16.95
N ASP A 21 -11.84 -20.03 -16.41
CA ASP A 21 -12.40 -21.32 -16.81
C ASP A 21 -13.65 -21.13 -17.69
N HIS A 22 -13.92 -19.92 -18.16
CA HIS A 22 -15.11 -19.56 -18.94
C HIS A 22 -16.45 -19.95 -18.30
N ARG A 23 -16.51 -19.91 -16.98
CA ARG A 23 -17.70 -20.29 -16.20
C ARG A 23 -18.78 -19.23 -16.28
N PRO A 24 -20.07 -19.63 -16.23
CA PRO A 24 -21.15 -18.67 -16.05
C PRO A 24 -21.01 -17.92 -14.72
N PRO A 25 -21.50 -16.67 -14.65
CA PRO A 25 -21.63 -15.97 -13.39
C PRO A 25 -22.60 -16.72 -12.46
N LEU A 26 -22.35 -16.60 -11.15
CA LEU A 26 -23.28 -17.02 -10.11
C LEU A 26 -24.55 -16.15 -10.17
N LYS A 27 -25.67 -16.68 -9.68
CA LYS A 27 -26.94 -15.93 -9.68
C LYS A 27 -26.85 -14.57 -8.99
N TRP A 28 -26.20 -14.48 -7.83
CA TRP A 28 -26.05 -13.22 -7.11
C TRP A 28 -25.20 -12.20 -7.90
N GLN A 29 -24.22 -12.67 -8.68
CA GLN A 29 -23.39 -11.81 -9.53
C GLN A 29 -24.22 -11.20 -10.66
N THR A 30 -25.13 -12.01 -11.23
CA THR A 30 -26.09 -11.57 -12.25
C THR A 30 -27.08 -10.56 -11.66
N ARG A 31 -27.65 -10.84 -10.50
CA ARG A 31 -28.57 -9.93 -9.82
C ARG A 31 -27.92 -8.60 -9.44
N LEU A 32 -26.66 -8.62 -8.99
CA LEU A 32 -25.91 -7.39 -8.72
C LEU A 32 -25.70 -6.59 -10.01
N TYR A 33 -25.30 -7.23 -11.11
CA TYR A 33 -25.20 -6.58 -12.42
C TYR A 33 -26.53 -5.94 -12.84
N GLU A 34 -27.63 -6.68 -12.75
CA GLU A 34 -28.97 -6.19 -13.10
C GLU A 34 -29.36 -4.99 -12.25
N GLN A 35 -29.07 -4.99 -10.94
CA GLN A 35 -29.33 -3.83 -10.09
C GLN A 35 -28.53 -2.60 -10.54
N LEU A 36 -27.24 -2.77 -10.88
CA LEU A 36 -26.39 -1.66 -11.32
C LEU A 36 -26.81 -1.06 -12.67
N VAL A 37 -27.37 -1.88 -13.57
CA VAL A 37 -27.78 -1.44 -14.92
C VAL A 37 -29.22 -0.95 -14.94
N CYS A 38 -30.15 -1.68 -14.30
CA CYS A 38 -31.59 -1.43 -14.35
C CYS A 38 -32.08 -0.51 -13.23
N GLY A 39 -31.33 -0.39 -12.13
CA GLY A 39 -31.63 0.56 -11.07
C GLY A 39 -31.52 2.00 -11.59
N GLY A 40 -32.55 2.83 -11.34
CA GLY A 40 -32.51 4.24 -11.74
C GLY A 40 -31.25 4.94 -11.20
N ARG A 41 -30.54 5.70 -12.06
CA ARG A 41 -29.21 6.29 -11.79
C ARG A 41 -28.12 5.30 -11.31
N GLY A 42 -28.24 4.01 -11.66
CA GLY A 42 -27.29 2.98 -11.27
C GLY A 42 -27.34 2.77 -9.77
N ASP A 43 -28.34 2.03 -9.30
CA ASP A 43 -28.56 1.76 -7.88
C ASP A 43 -27.39 0.91 -7.34
N ILE A 44 -26.47 1.55 -6.61
CA ILE A 44 -25.30 0.90 -6.04
C ILE A 44 -25.66 0.60 -4.59
N PRO A 45 -25.67 -0.67 -4.16
CA PRO A 45 -25.96 -0.99 -2.77
C PRO A 45 -24.90 -0.38 -1.85
N GLY A 46 -25.35 0.31 -0.79
CA GLY A 46 -24.49 0.85 0.24
C GLY A 46 -23.73 -0.24 1.02
N VAL A 47 -24.35 -1.43 1.16
CA VAL A 47 -23.76 -2.60 1.83
C VAL A 47 -24.04 -3.89 1.04
N CYS A 48 -22.99 -4.65 0.74
CA CYS A 48 -23.07 -6.03 0.26
C CYS A 48 -22.68 -7.00 1.38
N ARG A 49 -23.68 -7.67 1.95
CA ARG A 49 -23.50 -8.69 2.99
C ARG A 49 -23.48 -10.07 2.36
N LEU A 50 -22.27 -10.51 2.00
CA LEU A 50 -22.04 -11.79 1.34
C LEU A 50 -21.06 -12.65 2.17
N PRO A 51 -21.39 -13.93 2.43
CA PRO A 51 -20.49 -14.85 3.12
C PRO A 51 -19.09 -14.95 2.50
N THR A 52 -18.10 -15.29 3.33
CA THR A 52 -16.74 -15.52 2.86
C THR A 52 -16.70 -16.68 1.87
N GLY A 53 -15.77 -16.61 0.90
CA GLY A 53 -15.58 -17.68 -0.08
C GLY A 53 -16.52 -17.66 -1.29
N LEU A 54 -17.51 -16.76 -1.38
CA LEU A 54 -18.40 -16.66 -2.55
C LEU A 54 -17.82 -15.90 -3.75
N GLY A 55 -16.56 -15.46 -3.69
CA GLY A 55 -15.90 -14.74 -4.78
C GLY A 55 -16.27 -13.26 -4.86
N LYS A 56 -16.34 -12.57 -3.72
CA LYS A 56 -16.68 -11.13 -3.61
C LYS A 56 -15.85 -10.22 -4.54
N THR A 57 -14.59 -10.58 -4.81
CA THR A 57 -13.71 -9.86 -5.76
C THR A 57 -14.28 -9.74 -7.18
N SER A 58 -15.23 -10.61 -7.57
CA SER A 58 -15.97 -10.53 -8.83
C SER A 58 -16.77 -9.23 -9.02
N ILE A 59 -16.93 -8.42 -7.97
CA ILE A 59 -17.45 -7.04 -8.08
C ILE A 59 -16.63 -6.21 -9.08
N ILE A 60 -15.31 -6.44 -9.18
CA ILE A 60 -14.45 -5.74 -10.15
C ILE A 60 -14.93 -5.96 -11.60
N PRO A 61 -14.99 -7.19 -12.14
CA PRO A 61 -15.50 -7.42 -13.48
C PRO A 61 -16.99 -7.07 -13.62
N ILE A 62 -17.82 -7.24 -12.59
CA ILE A 62 -19.25 -6.85 -12.64
C ILE A 62 -19.40 -5.34 -12.89
N CYS A 63 -18.73 -4.51 -12.11
CA CYS A 63 -18.76 -3.06 -12.27
C CYS A 63 -18.18 -2.62 -13.62
N LEU A 64 -17.09 -3.27 -14.07
CA LEU A 64 -16.48 -2.95 -15.37
C LEU A 64 -17.42 -3.28 -16.54
N ILE A 65 -18.09 -4.44 -16.52
CA ILE A 65 -19.07 -4.82 -17.55
C ILE A 65 -20.27 -3.87 -17.50
N ALA A 66 -20.80 -3.56 -16.32
CA ALA A 66 -21.90 -2.61 -16.16
C ALA A 66 -21.54 -1.22 -16.72
N LEU A 67 -20.34 -0.71 -16.43
CA LEU A 67 -19.84 0.55 -16.98
C LEU A 67 -19.74 0.51 -18.51
N ALA A 68 -19.21 -0.58 -19.08
CA ALA A 68 -19.14 -0.79 -20.53
C ALA A 68 -20.53 -0.91 -21.19
N CYS A 69 -21.53 -1.40 -20.46
CA CYS A 69 -22.93 -1.44 -20.91
C CYS A 69 -23.65 -0.07 -20.81
N GLY A 70 -22.97 0.97 -20.32
CA GLY A 70 -23.53 2.31 -20.16
C GLY A 70 -24.29 2.54 -18.86
N ALA A 71 -24.08 1.71 -17.82
CA ALA A 71 -24.61 1.99 -16.49
C ALA A 71 -24.10 3.34 -15.96
N HIS A 72 -24.90 4.01 -15.13
CA HIS A 72 -24.54 5.29 -14.49
C HIS A 72 -23.57 5.05 -13.31
N LEU A 73 -22.42 4.46 -13.60
CA LEU A 73 -21.36 4.19 -12.65
C LEU A 73 -20.22 5.20 -12.80
N PRO A 74 -19.53 5.53 -11.69
CA PRO A 74 -18.31 6.32 -11.77
C PRO A 74 -17.23 5.59 -12.58
N ARG A 75 -16.37 6.35 -13.26
CA ARG A 75 -15.34 5.78 -14.16
C ARG A 75 -14.18 5.11 -13.43
N ARG A 76 -13.97 5.45 -12.16
CA ARG A 76 -12.91 4.87 -11.34
C ARG A 76 -13.50 3.91 -10.32
N LEU A 77 -13.08 2.66 -10.37
CA LEU A 77 -13.34 1.69 -9.33
C LEU A 77 -12.14 1.68 -8.37
N VAL A 78 -12.34 2.17 -7.15
CA VAL A 78 -11.34 2.19 -6.09
C VAL A 78 -11.61 1.04 -5.12
N TYR A 79 -10.89 -0.07 -5.27
CA TYR A 79 -11.03 -1.25 -4.42
C TYR A 79 -10.06 -1.16 -3.23
N ILE A 80 -10.60 -0.88 -2.05
CA ILE A 80 -9.82 -0.69 -0.82
C ILE A 80 -9.85 -1.98 -0.01
N VAL A 81 -8.67 -2.45 0.37
CA VAL A 81 -8.51 -3.65 1.20
C VAL A 81 -7.61 -3.38 2.38
N ASN A 82 -7.94 -3.93 3.54
CA ASN A 82 -7.15 -3.77 4.75
C ASN A 82 -5.79 -4.51 4.73
N ARG A 83 -5.51 -5.34 3.72
CA ARG A 83 -4.35 -6.25 3.73
C ARG A 83 -3.61 -6.28 2.40
N ARG A 84 -2.27 -6.21 2.47
CA ARG A 84 -1.38 -6.11 1.30
C ARG A 84 -1.45 -7.31 0.35
N THR A 85 -1.44 -8.53 0.90
CA THR A 85 -1.50 -9.77 0.10
C THR A 85 -2.75 -9.84 -0.77
N VAL A 86 -3.83 -9.25 -0.30
CA VAL A 86 -5.12 -9.18 -0.99
C VAL A 86 -5.10 -8.14 -2.08
N VAL A 87 -4.42 -7.01 -1.84
CA VAL A 87 -4.18 -5.98 -2.86
C VAL A 87 -3.41 -6.56 -4.04
N ASP A 88 -2.36 -7.36 -3.78
CA ASP A 88 -1.60 -8.04 -4.84
C ASP A 88 -2.47 -9.00 -5.64
N GLN A 89 -3.22 -9.86 -4.95
CA GLN A 89 -4.10 -10.82 -5.62
C GLN A 89 -5.19 -10.12 -6.45
N ALA A 90 -5.85 -9.11 -5.91
CA ALA A 90 -6.85 -8.33 -6.65
C ALA A 90 -6.21 -7.57 -7.84
N THR A 91 -4.97 -7.10 -7.68
CA THR A 91 -4.20 -6.47 -8.76
C THR A 91 -3.92 -7.47 -9.89
N ASP A 92 -3.45 -8.66 -9.54
CA ASP A 92 -3.19 -9.73 -10.51
C ASP A 92 -4.47 -10.12 -11.25
N ASP A 93 -5.61 -10.18 -10.55
CA ASP A 93 -6.90 -10.44 -11.17
C ASP A 93 -7.32 -9.30 -12.12
N ALA A 94 -7.17 -8.03 -11.72
CA ALA A 94 -7.42 -6.89 -12.59
C ALA A 94 -6.49 -6.84 -13.82
N LYS A 95 -5.21 -7.20 -13.66
CA LYS A 95 -4.24 -7.34 -14.76
C LYS A 95 -4.64 -8.46 -15.70
N ARG A 96 -5.08 -9.62 -15.20
CA ARG A 96 -5.62 -10.71 -16.03
C ARG A 96 -6.85 -10.27 -16.82
N LEU A 97 -7.77 -9.51 -16.21
CA LEU A 97 -8.94 -8.94 -16.89
C LEU A 97 -8.52 -8.02 -18.04
N LEU A 98 -7.60 -7.10 -17.79
CA LEU A 98 -7.06 -6.19 -18.81
C LEU A 98 -6.36 -6.95 -19.94
N ALA A 99 -5.50 -7.92 -19.61
CA ALA A 99 -4.75 -8.71 -20.59
C ALA A 99 -5.65 -9.53 -21.53
N ARG A 100 -6.86 -9.90 -21.10
CA ARG A 100 -7.85 -10.59 -21.93
C ARG A 100 -8.45 -9.72 -23.02
N LEU A 101 -8.39 -8.39 -22.89
CA LEU A 101 -8.81 -7.48 -23.97
C LEU A 101 -7.84 -7.51 -25.16
N TYR A 102 -6.69 -8.17 -25.03
CA TYR A 102 -5.63 -8.29 -26.03
C TYR A 102 -5.36 -9.76 -26.36
N ARG A 103 -5.00 -10.03 -27.62
CA ARG A 103 -4.47 -11.35 -28.00
C ARG A 103 -3.12 -11.58 -27.30
N SER A 104 -2.74 -12.84 -27.05
CA SER A 104 -1.44 -13.19 -26.46
C SER A 104 -0.25 -12.43 -27.10
N GLY A 105 -0.18 -12.37 -28.43
CA GLY A 105 0.84 -11.62 -29.17
C GLY A 105 0.63 -10.10 -29.31
N GLN A 106 -0.36 -9.52 -28.62
CA GLN A 106 -0.65 -8.08 -28.61
C GLN A 106 -0.58 -7.48 -27.19
N ARG A 107 -0.03 -8.24 -26.23
CA ARG A 107 0.11 -7.83 -24.82
C ARG A 107 1.30 -6.90 -24.58
N ASP A 108 2.19 -6.76 -25.57
CA ASP A 108 3.28 -5.78 -25.64
C ASP A 108 2.80 -4.32 -25.48
N LYS A 109 1.53 -4.04 -25.81
CA LYS A 109 0.89 -2.75 -25.57
C LYS A 109 0.67 -2.42 -24.08
N LEU A 110 0.83 -3.38 -23.18
CA LEU A 110 0.62 -3.20 -21.74
C LEU A 110 1.98 -2.98 -21.06
N GLU A 111 2.21 -1.77 -20.52
CA GLU A 111 3.49 -1.40 -19.89
C GLU A 111 3.93 -2.38 -18.78
N TRP A 112 2.99 -3.03 -18.09
CA TRP A 112 3.29 -3.99 -17.02
C TRP A 112 3.56 -5.43 -17.52
N ALA A 113 3.25 -5.76 -18.77
CA ALA A 113 3.24 -7.14 -19.28
C ALA A 113 4.63 -7.58 -19.81
N THR A 114 5.63 -7.61 -18.93
CA THR A 114 6.94 -8.22 -19.25
C THR A 114 6.80 -9.73 -19.45
N GLU A 115 7.80 -10.38 -20.06
CA GLU A 115 7.80 -11.84 -20.24
C GLU A 115 7.63 -12.58 -18.90
N GLU A 116 8.30 -12.12 -17.84
CA GLU A 116 8.18 -12.68 -16.50
C GLU A 116 6.80 -12.45 -15.90
N ALA A 117 6.22 -11.26 -16.06
CA ALA A 117 4.88 -10.95 -15.55
C ALA A 117 3.80 -11.78 -16.26
N ILE A 118 3.93 -11.96 -17.58
CA ILE A 118 3.08 -12.82 -18.39
C ILE A 118 3.16 -14.26 -17.89
N LYS A 119 4.38 -14.78 -17.69
CA LYS A 119 4.61 -16.12 -17.15
C LYS A 119 4.02 -16.28 -15.74
N LYS A 120 4.30 -15.34 -14.84
CA LYS A 120 3.80 -15.34 -13.46
C LYS A 120 2.27 -15.38 -13.39
N LEU A 121 1.60 -14.64 -14.27
CA LEU A 121 0.13 -14.59 -14.30
C LEU A 121 -0.52 -15.72 -15.08
N GLY A 122 0.26 -16.61 -15.71
CA GLY A 122 -0.25 -17.70 -16.55
C GLY A 122 -0.86 -17.20 -17.86
N LEU A 123 -0.28 -16.15 -18.44
CA LEU A 123 -0.76 -15.46 -19.63
C LEU A 123 0.11 -15.77 -20.87
N GLU A 124 0.92 -16.84 -20.86
CA GLU A 124 1.80 -17.16 -22.00
C GLU A 124 0.99 -17.62 -23.23
N SER A 125 -0.11 -18.32 -23.00
CA SER A 125 -1.05 -18.77 -24.02
C SER A 125 -2.42 -18.10 -23.87
N GLU A 126 -3.22 -18.16 -24.92
CA GLU A 126 -4.66 -17.97 -24.75
C GLU A 126 -5.21 -19.11 -23.88
N PRO A 127 -6.23 -18.86 -23.04
CA PRO A 127 -6.92 -19.93 -22.32
C PRO A 127 -7.31 -21.05 -23.31
N HIS A 128 -6.99 -22.30 -22.99
CA HIS A 128 -7.29 -23.44 -23.86
C HIS A 128 -8.81 -23.57 -24.03
N LEU A 129 -9.32 -23.05 -25.15
CA LEU A 129 -10.67 -23.32 -25.60
C LEU A 129 -10.65 -24.65 -26.37
N PRO A 130 -11.59 -25.58 -26.11
CA PRO A 130 -11.66 -26.81 -26.88
C PRO A 130 -11.88 -26.46 -28.37
N ASN A 131 -10.88 -26.76 -29.21
CA ASN A 131 -10.74 -26.38 -30.61
C ASN A 131 -10.87 -24.85 -30.88
N ASP A 132 -9.75 -24.22 -31.25
CA ASP A 132 -9.62 -22.77 -31.53
C ASP A 132 -10.55 -22.22 -32.64
N ASP A 133 -11.12 -23.11 -33.46
CA ASP A 133 -12.06 -22.81 -34.55
C ASP A 133 -13.55 -22.92 -34.18
N THR A 134 -13.88 -23.28 -32.93
CA THR A 134 -15.27 -23.38 -32.48
C THR A 134 -15.98 -22.03 -32.45
N ASP A 135 -17.30 -22.04 -32.71
CA ASP A 135 -18.14 -20.84 -32.65
C ASP A 135 -18.12 -20.18 -31.26
N ALA A 136 -17.92 -20.97 -30.19
CA ALA A 136 -17.77 -20.47 -28.82
C ALA A 136 -16.52 -19.59 -28.66
N ALA A 137 -15.37 -20.03 -29.19
CA ALA A 137 -14.13 -19.25 -29.14
C ALA A 137 -14.25 -17.93 -29.94
N LYS A 138 -14.90 -17.98 -31.10
CA LYS A 138 -15.20 -16.79 -31.92
C LYS A 138 -16.11 -15.82 -31.18
N SER A 139 -17.15 -16.32 -30.50
CA SER A 139 -18.10 -15.52 -29.72
C SER A 139 -17.43 -14.79 -28.53
N LEU A 140 -16.61 -15.48 -27.75
CA LEU A 140 -15.87 -14.85 -26.63
C LEU A 140 -14.91 -13.77 -27.12
N ARG A 141 -14.19 -14.03 -28.22
CA ARG A 141 -13.30 -13.03 -28.85
C ARG A 141 -14.07 -11.81 -29.35
N MET A 142 -15.24 -12.01 -29.94
CA MET A 142 -16.11 -10.91 -30.37
C MET A 142 -16.57 -10.07 -29.17
N THR A 143 -16.95 -10.72 -28.08
CA THR A 143 -17.38 -10.07 -26.83
C THR A 143 -16.26 -9.22 -26.22
N LEU A 144 -15.03 -9.73 -26.16
CA LEU A 144 -13.87 -8.96 -25.66
C LEU A 144 -13.55 -7.74 -26.53
N ARG A 145 -13.73 -7.84 -27.84
CA ARG A 145 -13.60 -6.69 -28.74
C ARG A 145 -14.68 -5.64 -28.50
N GLN A 146 -15.93 -6.06 -28.32
CA GLN A 146 -17.04 -5.16 -27.98
C GLN A 146 -16.78 -4.45 -26.64
N MET A 147 -16.31 -5.19 -25.62
CA MET A 147 -15.89 -4.62 -24.34
C MET A 147 -14.80 -3.57 -24.52
N ARG A 148 -13.76 -3.87 -25.31
CA ARG A 148 -12.68 -2.93 -25.60
C ARG A 148 -13.20 -1.65 -26.26
N THR A 149 -14.04 -1.78 -27.29
CA THR A 149 -14.62 -0.63 -28.00
C THR A 149 -15.51 0.21 -27.09
N ALA A 150 -16.32 -0.42 -26.23
CA ALA A 150 -17.17 0.29 -25.29
C ALA A 150 -16.36 1.09 -24.26
N LEU A 151 -15.28 0.50 -23.72
CA LEU A 151 -14.39 1.20 -22.79
C LEU A 151 -13.62 2.35 -23.47
N ASP A 152 -13.19 2.16 -24.72
CA ASP A 152 -12.48 3.19 -25.48
C ASP A 152 -13.39 4.39 -25.83
N ALA A 153 -14.66 4.13 -26.13
CA ALA A 153 -15.66 5.18 -26.35
C ALA A 153 -15.83 6.12 -25.14
N LEU A 154 -15.64 5.61 -23.92
CA LEU A 154 -15.64 6.45 -22.71
C LEU A 154 -14.43 7.39 -22.67
N CYS A 155 -13.27 6.97 -23.19
CA CYS A 155 -12.06 7.79 -23.24
C CYS A 155 -12.16 8.92 -24.26
N THR A 156 -12.72 8.65 -25.44
CA THR A 156 -12.72 9.57 -26.58
C THR A 156 -14.00 10.41 -26.69
N GLY A 157 -15.08 9.99 -26.02
CA GLY A 157 -16.42 10.54 -26.20
C GLY A 157 -17.06 10.20 -27.55
N ASP A 158 -16.41 9.35 -28.36
CA ASP A 158 -16.86 8.97 -29.70
C ASP A 158 -16.51 7.50 -30.01
N PRO A 159 -17.50 6.59 -30.09
CA PRO A 159 -17.26 5.17 -30.37
C PRO A 159 -16.70 4.90 -31.77
N ALA A 160 -16.78 5.86 -32.71
CA ALA A 160 -16.19 5.72 -34.05
C ALA A 160 -14.68 6.05 -34.07
N LYS A 161 -14.16 6.72 -33.04
CA LYS A 161 -12.74 7.04 -32.90
C LYS A 161 -12.10 6.04 -31.94
N CYS A 162 -11.81 4.85 -32.46
CA CYS A 162 -11.05 3.87 -31.67
C CYS A 162 -9.56 4.21 -31.73
N GLY A 163 -8.96 4.51 -30.59
CA GLY A 163 -7.54 4.82 -30.47
C GLY A 163 -6.67 3.57 -30.34
N ASP A 164 -5.37 3.70 -30.59
CA ASP A 164 -4.39 2.65 -30.26
C ASP A 164 -4.09 2.54 -28.76
N ALA A 165 -4.58 3.50 -27.96
CA ALA A 165 -4.35 3.58 -26.52
C ALA A 165 -5.04 2.45 -25.73
N VAL A 166 -4.49 2.13 -24.56
CA VAL A 166 -5.05 1.14 -23.63
C VAL A 166 -6.29 1.74 -22.94
N PRO A 167 -7.49 1.14 -23.09
CA PRO A 167 -8.76 1.78 -22.70
C PRO A 167 -9.11 1.64 -21.21
N LEU A 168 -8.28 0.95 -20.43
CA LEU A 168 -8.48 0.72 -19.00
C LEU A 168 -7.15 0.86 -18.26
N ALA A 169 -7.10 1.71 -17.24
CA ALA A 169 -5.97 1.78 -16.32
C ALA A 169 -6.12 0.74 -15.21
N VAL A 170 -5.03 0.06 -14.85
CA VAL A 170 -4.95 -0.77 -13.64
C VAL A 170 -3.76 -0.29 -12.83
N SER A 171 -4.01 0.15 -11.60
CA SER A 171 -2.99 0.71 -10.72
C SER A 171 -3.12 0.17 -9.31
N THR A 172 -1.97 0.03 -8.65
CA THR A 172 -1.88 -0.50 -7.29
C THR A 172 -1.28 0.56 -6.38
N LEU A 173 -2.01 0.89 -5.31
CA LEU A 173 -1.63 1.86 -4.30
C LEU A 173 -1.48 1.14 -2.95
N ARG A 174 -0.36 0.43 -2.78
CA ARG A 174 0.07 -0.13 -1.49
C ARG A 174 1.54 0.21 -1.24
N GLY A 175 1.92 0.32 0.03
CA GLY A 175 3.34 0.37 0.38
C GLY A 175 4.01 -0.91 -0.14
N GLU A 176 4.99 -0.75 -1.06
CA GLU A 176 5.94 -1.71 -1.67
C GLU A 176 6.16 -1.39 -3.14
N LEU A 177 5.06 -1.07 -3.82
CA LEU A 177 4.99 -0.92 -5.26
C LEU A 177 4.99 0.56 -5.60
N ALA A 178 5.94 0.99 -6.43
CA ALA A 178 5.90 2.32 -7.01
C ALA A 178 4.63 2.39 -7.87
N ASP A 179 3.72 3.30 -7.50
CA ASP A 179 2.52 3.58 -8.28
C ASP A 179 2.90 3.81 -9.75
N ASN A 180 2.40 2.97 -10.65
CA ASN A 180 2.67 3.08 -12.09
C ASN A 180 2.11 4.39 -12.70
N GLY A 181 1.30 5.15 -11.96
CA GLY A 181 0.76 6.44 -12.35
C GLY A 181 -0.32 6.35 -13.42
N ASP A 182 -0.67 5.15 -13.91
CA ASP A 182 -1.59 4.97 -15.03
C ASP A 182 -2.96 5.58 -14.75
N TRP A 183 -3.48 5.41 -13.53
CA TRP A 183 -4.76 5.97 -13.11
C TRP A 183 -4.82 7.51 -13.13
N LYS A 184 -3.67 8.19 -13.22
CA LYS A 184 -3.54 9.66 -13.24
C LYS A 184 -3.35 10.25 -14.63
N LYS A 185 -2.92 9.44 -15.62
CA LYS A 185 -2.55 9.92 -16.96
C LYS A 185 -3.73 10.58 -17.70
N ASN A 186 -4.91 9.96 -17.65
CA ASN A 186 -6.11 10.46 -18.34
C ASN A 186 -7.36 10.35 -17.43
N PRO A 187 -7.94 11.48 -16.98
CA PRO A 187 -9.13 11.48 -16.14
C PRO A 187 -10.38 10.89 -16.81
N ALA A 188 -10.48 10.90 -18.14
CA ALA A 188 -11.61 10.31 -18.86
C ALA A 188 -11.49 8.79 -19.01
N ARG A 189 -10.29 8.22 -18.84
CA ARG A 189 -10.04 6.78 -18.98
C ARG A 189 -10.59 6.03 -17.76
N PRO A 190 -11.42 4.98 -17.94
CA PRO A 190 -11.80 4.09 -16.86
C PRO A 190 -10.59 3.53 -16.11
N ALA A 191 -10.68 3.40 -14.79
CA ALA A 191 -9.57 2.93 -13.97
C ALA A 191 -10.02 1.95 -12.89
N ILE A 192 -9.22 0.90 -12.68
CA ILE A 192 -9.27 0.04 -11.49
C ILE A 192 -8.07 0.39 -10.63
N ILE A 193 -8.34 0.94 -9.44
CA ILE A 193 -7.34 1.39 -8.48
C ILE A 193 -7.48 0.51 -7.24
N ILE A 194 -6.46 -0.25 -6.90
CA ILE A 194 -6.52 -1.20 -5.79
C ILE A 194 -5.50 -0.78 -4.76
N GLY A 195 -5.91 -0.57 -3.51
CA GLY A 195 -5.00 -0.05 -2.50
C GLY A 195 -5.40 -0.32 -1.07
N THR A 196 -4.50 0.06 -0.16
CA THR A 196 -4.77 -0.03 1.29
C THR A 196 -5.50 1.21 1.79
N VAL A 197 -6.12 1.09 2.97
CA VAL A 197 -6.74 2.21 3.70
C VAL A 197 -5.76 3.38 3.83
N ASP A 198 -4.51 3.14 4.23
CA ASP A 198 -3.50 4.19 4.35
C ASP A 198 -3.23 4.91 3.05
N MET A 199 -3.03 4.18 1.95
CA MET A 199 -2.61 4.76 0.69
C MET A 199 -3.72 5.53 -0.02
N ILE A 200 -4.95 5.04 0.06
CA ILE A 200 -6.12 5.68 -0.52
C ILE A 200 -6.65 6.78 0.40
N GLY A 201 -6.86 6.47 1.68
CA GLY A 201 -7.42 7.38 2.68
C GLY A 201 -6.55 8.63 2.90
N SER A 202 -5.24 8.48 3.04
CA SER A 202 -4.35 9.65 3.17
C SER A 202 -4.41 10.57 1.95
N ARG A 203 -4.54 10.01 0.73
CA ARG A 203 -4.67 10.76 -0.52
C ARG A 203 -6.01 11.47 -0.64
N LEU A 204 -7.10 10.83 -0.20
CA LEU A 204 -8.42 11.49 -0.08
C LEU A 204 -8.35 12.69 0.87
N LEU A 205 -7.51 12.64 1.90
CA LEU A 205 -7.27 13.73 2.86
C LEU A 205 -6.10 14.64 2.46
N PHE A 206 -5.77 14.77 1.18
CA PHE A 206 -4.71 15.68 0.67
C PHE A 206 -3.34 15.49 1.35
N SER A 207 -3.09 14.31 1.92
CA SER A 207 -1.97 14.01 2.82
C SER A 207 -1.26 12.72 2.44
N GLY A 208 -1.30 12.36 1.14
CA GLY A 208 -0.69 11.13 0.65
C GLY A 208 0.80 11.01 1.00
N PHE A 209 1.21 9.82 1.43
CA PHE A 209 2.60 9.52 1.80
C PHE A 209 3.53 9.74 0.61
N GLY A 210 4.59 10.53 0.81
CA GLY A 210 5.56 10.89 -0.23
C GLY A 210 5.07 11.96 -1.22
N ASP A 211 3.82 12.43 -1.12
CA ASP A 211 3.28 13.40 -2.06
C ASP A 211 3.74 14.83 -1.74
N GLY A 212 4.36 15.47 -2.73
CA GLY A 212 4.53 16.92 -2.77
C GLY A 212 3.18 17.64 -3.00
N ARG A 213 3.20 18.97 -2.91
CA ARG A 213 1.99 19.82 -3.08
C ARG A 213 1.21 19.50 -4.35
N TYR A 214 1.92 19.29 -5.45
CA TYR A 214 1.36 18.89 -6.73
C TYR A 214 0.56 17.58 -6.63
N GLY A 215 1.18 16.53 -6.08
CA GLY A 215 0.59 15.19 -5.94
C GLY A 215 -0.61 15.17 -5.01
N ARG A 216 -0.55 15.85 -3.86
CA ARG A 216 -1.63 15.87 -2.85
C ARG A 216 -2.98 16.28 -3.43
N VAL A 217 -2.99 17.39 -4.17
CA VAL A 217 -4.21 17.90 -4.82
C VAL A 217 -4.65 16.98 -5.95
N HIS A 218 -3.69 16.52 -6.73
CA HIS A 218 -3.97 15.69 -7.90
C HIS A 218 -4.62 14.36 -7.52
N HIS A 219 -4.08 13.70 -6.50
CA HIS A 219 -4.60 12.43 -6.00
C HIS A 219 -5.95 12.60 -5.33
N ALA A 220 -6.12 13.63 -4.48
CA ALA A 220 -7.40 13.90 -3.82
C ALA A 220 -8.51 14.16 -4.83
N GLY A 221 -8.26 14.96 -5.87
CA GLY A 221 -9.24 15.24 -6.92
C GLY A 221 -9.64 13.99 -7.72
N LEU A 222 -8.66 13.17 -8.12
CA LEU A 222 -8.93 11.98 -8.94
C LEU A 222 -9.57 10.82 -8.15
N LEU A 223 -9.24 10.66 -6.85
CA LEU A 223 -9.85 9.63 -5.99
C LEU A 223 -11.18 10.10 -5.38
N GLY A 224 -11.36 11.41 -5.20
CA GLY A 224 -12.53 12.01 -4.58
C GLY A 224 -13.66 12.38 -5.55
N GLN A 225 -13.47 12.26 -6.86
CA GLN A 225 -14.50 12.57 -7.86
C GLN A 225 -14.59 11.49 -8.92
N ASP A 226 -15.80 11.21 -9.41
CA ASP A 226 -16.08 10.19 -10.43
C ASP A 226 -15.48 8.82 -10.03
N ALA A 227 -15.63 8.48 -8.75
CA ALA A 227 -15.08 7.26 -8.13
C ALA A 227 -16.15 6.45 -7.36
N LEU A 228 -16.16 5.14 -7.60
CA LEU A 228 -16.84 4.13 -6.80
C LEU A 228 -15.81 3.49 -5.88
N VAL A 229 -15.92 3.76 -4.58
CA VAL A 229 -15.12 3.16 -3.53
C VAL A 229 -15.77 1.86 -3.09
N VAL A 230 -15.10 0.74 -3.31
CA VAL A 230 -15.46 -0.56 -2.74
C VAL A 230 -14.60 -0.79 -1.52
N HIS A 231 -15.20 -0.71 -0.33
CA HIS A 231 -14.51 -0.91 0.94
C HIS A 231 -14.66 -2.38 1.37
N ASP A 232 -13.64 -3.20 1.11
CA ASP A 232 -13.66 -4.62 1.42
C ASP A 232 -13.37 -4.90 2.90
N GLU A 233 -14.15 -5.80 3.48
CA GLU A 233 -14.17 -6.11 4.91
C GLU A 233 -14.30 -4.87 5.82
N ALA A 234 -15.22 -3.96 5.45
CA ALA A 234 -15.43 -2.66 6.10
C ALA A 234 -15.66 -2.72 7.62
N HIS A 235 -16.14 -3.86 8.13
CA HIS A 235 -16.34 -4.09 9.57
C HIS A 235 -15.05 -4.12 10.39
N LEU A 236 -13.90 -4.30 9.74
CA LEU A 236 -12.58 -4.29 10.38
C LEU A 236 -12.03 -2.88 10.54
N GLU A 237 -12.48 -1.91 9.72
CA GLU A 237 -11.97 -0.54 9.69
C GLU A 237 -13.09 0.48 9.89
N PRO A 238 -13.76 0.48 11.06
CA PRO A 238 -14.93 1.32 11.30
C PRO A 238 -14.61 2.82 11.28
N ALA A 239 -13.39 3.22 11.65
CA ALA A 239 -12.95 4.62 11.61
C ALA A 239 -12.84 5.14 10.17
N PHE A 240 -12.19 4.38 9.28
CA PHE A 240 -12.12 4.72 7.86
C PHE A 240 -13.50 4.73 7.20
N ASP A 241 -14.37 3.80 7.59
CA ASP A 241 -15.71 3.75 7.06
C ASP A 241 -16.57 4.97 7.47
N GLU A 242 -16.39 5.45 8.70
CA GLU A 242 -16.99 6.70 9.17
C GLU A 242 -16.41 7.91 8.44
N LEU A 243 -15.09 7.93 8.21
CA LEU A 243 -14.45 8.98 7.42
C LEU A 243 -15.02 9.05 5.99
N LEU A 244 -15.20 7.92 5.31
CA LEU A 244 -15.83 7.87 3.99
C LEU A 244 -17.26 8.42 4.02
N THR A 245 -18.01 8.14 5.08
CA THR A 245 -19.35 8.68 5.29
C THR A 245 -19.30 10.21 5.43
N GLY A 246 -18.42 10.73 6.27
CA GLY A 246 -18.21 12.18 6.43
C GLY A 246 -17.79 12.87 5.13
N ILE A 247 -16.93 12.25 4.32
CA ILE A 247 -16.58 12.75 2.98
C ILE A 247 -17.83 12.81 2.08
N CYS A 248 -18.62 11.73 2.01
CA CYS A 248 -19.84 11.70 1.19
C CYS A 248 -20.85 12.77 1.60
N GLU A 249 -21.03 12.99 2.90
CA GLU A 249 -21.91 14.01 3.45
C GLU A 249 -21.43 15.42 3.10
N GLU A 250 -20.14 15.69 3.25
CA GLU A 250 -19.55 16.97 2.87
C GLU A 250 -19.63 17.25 1.37
N GLN A 251 -19.41 16.23 0.53
CA GLN A 251 -19.58 16.39 -0.92
C GLN A 251 -21.03 16.68 -1.32
N ARG A 252 -21.99 16.06 -0.64
CA ARG A 252 -23.42 16.34 -0.83
C ARG A 252 -23.78 17.76 -0.37
N ARG A 253 -23.29 18.16 0.81
CA ARG A 253 -23.47 19.50 1.37
C ARG A 253 -22.92 20.58 0.43
N ALA A 254 -21.75 20.32 -0.15
CA ALA A 254 -21.11 21.21 -1.12
C ALA A 254 -21.71 21.14 -2.54
N GLY A 255 -22.59 20.17 -2.82
CA GLY A 255 -23.16 19.98 -4.15
C GLY A 255 -22.13 19.59 -5.22
N GLU A 256 -21.10 18.82 -4.85
CA GLU A 256 -20.05 18.44 -5.80
C GLU A 256 -20.63 17.59 -6.96
N ALA A 257 -20.14 17.80 -8.19
CA ALA A 257 -20.80 17.31 -9.40
C ALA A 257 -20.80 15.78 -9.57
N LYS A 258 -19.69 15.12 -9.20
CA LYS A 258 -19.52 13.67 -9.32
C LYS A 258 -18.96 13.09 -8.01
N PRO A 259 -19.73 13.15 -6.90
CA PRO A 259 -19.25 12.73 -5.60
C PRO A 259 -18.87 11.26 -5.59
N ILE A 260 -18.05 10.86 -4.62
CA ILE A 260 -17.73 9.45 -4.43
C ILE A 260 -19.01 8.67 -4.10
N ARG A 261 -19.05 7.42 -4.54
CA ARG A 261 -20.06 6.44 -4.12
C ARG A 261 -19.35 5.32 -3.38
N VAL A 262 -19.96 4.80 -2.31
CA VAL A 262 -19.32 3.80 -1.45
C VAL A 262 -20.16 2.52 -1.43
N MET A 263 -19.53 1.38 -1.71
CA MET A 263 -20.08 0.04 -1.54
C MET A 263 -19.26 -0.70 -0.48
N ARG A 264 -19.90 -1.10 0.62
CA ARG A 264 -19.22 -1.79 1.74
C ARG A 264 -19.37 -3.29 1.59
N LEU A 265 -18.27 -4.03 1.60
CA LEU A 265 -18.32 -5.49 1.61
C LEU A 265 -18.09 -5.99 3.03
N SER A 266 -18.96 -6.87 3.51
CA SER A 266 -18.74 -7.54 4.79
C SER A 266 -19.33 -8.94 4.81
N ALA A 267 -18.63 -9.86 5.49
CA ALA A 267 -19.20 -11.17 5.84
C ALA A 267 -19.93 -11.14 7.21
N THR A 268 -19.55 -10.24 8.12
CA THR A 268 -20.07 -10.15 9.49
C THR A 268 -20.41 -8.68 9.80
N ALA A 269 -21.67 -8.37 10.10
CA ALA A 269 -22.07 -7.00 10.44
C ALA A 269 -21.84 -6.74 11.95
N ARG A 270 -21.25 -5.59 12.30
CA ARG A 270 -21.19 -5.13 13.69
C ARG A 270 -22.58 -4.65 14.16
N PRO A 271 -22.96 -4.90 15.42
CA PRO A 271 -24.28 -4.54 15.96
C PRO A 271 -24.52 -3.03 16.09
N ASP A 272 -23.49 -2.18 16.22
CA ASP A 272 -23.66 -0.70 16.27
C ASP A 272 -24.19 -0.11 14.93
N ARG A 273 -24.48 -0.95 13.93
CA ARG A 273 -25.20 -0.61 12.70
C ARG A 273 -26.52 -1.37 12.52
N SER A 274 -27.09 -1.95 13.58
CA SER A 274 -28.49 -2.36 13.51
C SER A 274 -29.36 -1.14 13.22
N ILE A 275 -30.21 -1.29 12.22
CA ILE A 275 -31.02 -0.25 11.61
C ILE A 275 -31.97 0.33 12.67
N GLY A 276 -31.67 1.53 13.17
CA GLY A 276 -32.63 2.42 13.82
C GLY A 276 -32.63 2.47 15.35
N ALA A 277 -32.26 3.64 15.91
CA ALA A 277 -33.04 4.41 16.89
C ALA A 277 -32.20 5.60 17.42
N SER A 278 -32.17 6.71 16.69
CA SER A 278 -31.99 8.03 17.31
C SER A 278 -33.32 8.77 17.28
N GLN A 279 -33.87 9.04 18.46
CA GLN A 279 -35.07 9.85 18.64
C GLN A 279 -34.79 11.30 18.20
N GLY A 280 -35.65 11.87 17.35
CA GLY A 280 -35.79 13.33 17.22
C GLY A 280 -35.96 13.87 15.80
N GLY A 281 -37.16 14.40 15.49
CA GLY A 281 -37.38 15.42 14.46
C GLY A 281 -37.90 14.93 13.11
N ALA A 282 -39.22 14.98 12.90
CA ALA A 282 -39.86 14.78 11.62
C ALA A 282 -39.58 15.95 10.66
N GLY A 283 -39.03 15.64 9.48
CA GLY A 283 -38.88 16.52 8.34
C GLY A 283 -38.71 15.66 7.09
N GLU A 284 -39.72 15.64 6.22
CA GLU A 284 -39.78 14.84 5.00
C GLU A 284 -38.83 15.37 3.92
N THR A 285 -37.70 14.68 3.69
CA THR A 285 -37.01 14.58 2.40
C THR A 285 -36.20 13.29 2.36
N SER A 286 -36.44 12.41 1.38
CA SER A 286 -35.84 11.07 1.26
C SER A 286 -34.30 11.06 1.34
N PRO A 287 -33.69 10.19 2.17
CA PRO A 287 -32.26 10.00 2.29
C PRO A 287 -31.76 8.93 1.30
N ALA A 288 -30.96 9.30 0.30
CA ALA A 288 -30.29 8.34 -0.59
C ALA A 288 -28.85 8.04 -0.16
N CYS A 289 -28.40 8.58 0.96
CA CYS A 289 -27.10 8.27 1.53
C CYS A 289 -27.09 8.71 3.00
N ALA A 290 -26.82 7.77 3.90
CA ALA A 290 -26.90 7.86 5.37
C ALA A 290 -28.33 7.73 5.95
N ARG A 291 -28.90 6.54 5.78
CA ARG A 291 -29.60 5.73 6.80
C ARG A 291 -29.81 4.38 6.13
N ASP A 292 -29.19 3.32 6.66
CA ASP A 292 -29.32 1.95 6.17
C ASP A 292 -30.81 1.54 6.20
N THR A 293 -31.56 1.86 5.15
CA THR A 293 -32.90 1.29 4.98
C THR A 293 -32.72 -0.15 4.49
N PRO A 294 -33.64 -1.08 4.81
CA PRO A 294 -33.53 -2.46 4.32
C PRO A 294 -33.38 -2.60 2.80
N ALA A 295 -33.75 -1.57 2.03
CA ALA A 295 -33.60 -1.51 0.58
C ALA A 295 -32.16 -1.27 0.08
N ASP A 296 -31.23 -0.85 0.95
CA ASP A 296 -29.84 -0.49 0.59
C ASP A 296 -28.83 -1.63 0.86
N VAL A 297 -29.32 -2.77 1.36
CA VAL A 297 -28.51 -3.95 1.70
C VAL A 297 -28.68 -5.05 0.65
N PHE A 298 -27.57 -5.43 0.01
CA PHE A 298 -27.51 -6.56 -0.90
C PHE A 298 -27.10 -7.83 -0.15
N GLU A 299 -28.04 -8.77 -0.03
CA GLU A 299 -27.84 -10.07 0.62
C GLU A 299 -28.15 -11.21 -0.36
N LEU A 300 -27.78 -12.45 -0.02
CA LEU A 300 -28.23 -13.61 -0.79
C LEU A 300 -29.74 -13.78 -0.67
N THR A 301 -30.39 -14.06 -1.79
CA THR A 301 -31.79 -14.48 -1.83
C THR A 301 -31.87 -16.02 -1.78
N PRO A 302 -33.04 -16.60 -1.44
CA PRO A 302 -33.23 -18.05 -1.53
C PRO A 302 -32.94 -18.62 -2.93
N GLU A 303 -33.07 -17.82 -3.99
CA GLU A 303 -32.72 -18.23 -5.35
C GLU A 303 -31.21 -18.33 -5.57
N ASP A 304 -30.44 -17.41 -4.98
CA ASP A 304 -28.99 -17.40 -5.01
C ASP A 304 -28.42 -18.57 -4.21
N GLU A 305 -29.02 -18.89 -3.06
CA GLU A 305 -28.62 -20.02 -2.21
C GLU A 305 -28.84 -21.38 -2.89
N ARG A 306 -29.78 -21.46 -3.84
CA ARG A 306 -30.02 -22.66 -4.67
C ARG A 306 -29.05 -22.82 -5.85
N ASP A 307 -28.18 -21.84 -6.10
CA ASP A 307 -27.08 -22.02 -7.06
C ASP A 307 -26.14 -23.13 -6.56
N GLU A 308 -25.78 -24.08 -7.42
CA GLU A 308 -25.02 -25.27 -7.04
C GLU A 308 -23.68 -24.92 -6.36
N ILE A 309 -22.95 -23.94 -6.90
CA ILE A 309 -21.65 -23.52 -6.37
C ILE A 309 -21.82 -22.74 -5.07
N VAL A 310 -22.84 -21.89 -4.98
CA VAL A 310 -23.15 -21.13 -3.75
C VAL A 310 -23.55 -22.10 -2.64
N SER A 311 -24.49 -23.00 -2.90
CA SER A 311 -24.94 -24.04 -1.97
C SER A 311 -23.79 -24.90 -1.47
N GLN A 312 -22.93 -25.37 -2.39
CA GLN A 312 -21.74 -26.16 -2.03
C GLN A 312 -20.82 -25.42 -1.04
N ARG A 313 -20.63 -24.11 -1.21
CA ARG A 313 -19.75 -23.30 -0.35
C ARG A 313 -20.42 -22.95 0.97
N LEU A 314 -21.70 -22.61 0.96
CA LEU A 314 -22.50 -22.29 2.15
C LEU A 314 -22.58 -23.47 3.11
N HIS A 315 -22.73 -24.68 2.58
CA HIS A 315 -22.86 -25.93 3.34
C HIS A 315 -21.56 -26.74 3.39
N ALA A 316 -20.41 -26.14 3.06
CA ALA A 316 -19.11 -26.80 3.15
C ALA A 316 -18.82 -27.18 4.61
N LYS A 317 -18.88 -28.49 4.89
CA LYS A 317 -18.85 -29.10 6.24
C LYS A 317 -17.60 -28.69 7.03
N LYS A 318 -17.83 -28.15 8.24
CA LYS A 318 -16.80 -27.72 9.19
C LYS A 318 -17.24 -28.12 10.60
N GLN A 319 -16.46 -28.99 11.24
CA GLN A 319 -16.78 -29.52 12.56
C GLN A 319 -15.84 -28.94 13.62
N LEU A 320 -16.42 -28.23 14.58
CA LEU A 320 -15.74 -27.57 15.69
C LEU A 320 -15.58 -28.52 16.88
N ALA A 321 -14.36 -28.59 17.40
CA ALA A 321 -14.02 -29.21 18.67
C ALA A 321 -13.24 -28.22 19.55
N ILE A 322 -13.54 -28.22 20.85
CA ILE A 322 -12.81 -27.44 21.85
C ILE A 322 -11.88 -28.36 22.62
N ARG A 323 -10.62 -27.96 22.81
CA ARG A 323 -9.63 -28.71 23.59
C ARG A 323 -9.05 -27.84 24.70
N GLU A 324 -8.99 -28.38 25.91
CA GLU A 324 -8.41 -27.67 27.05
C GLU A 324 -6.92 -28.01 27.22
N ILE A 325 -6.14 -27.04 27.72
CA ILE A 325 -4.73 -27.29 28.06
C ILE A 325 -4.65 -28.34 29.17
N GLY A 326 -3.95 -29.44 28.89
CA GLY A 326 -3.75 -30.57 29.81
C GLY A 326 -4.52 -31.83 29.43
N ASP A 327 -5.39 -31.76 28.42
CA ASP A 327 -6.14 -32.90 27.87
C ASP A 327 -5.26 -33.68 26.87
N THR A 328 -4.22 -34.35 27.38
CA THR A 328 -3.36 -35.27 26.61
C THR A 328 -3.65 -36.72 26.98
N ASP A 329 -4.91 -37.13 26.89
CA ASP A 329 -5.28 -38.54 26.87
C ASP A 329 -5.46 -38.97 25.41
N GLY A 330 -4.36 -39.38 24.76
CA GLY A 330 -4.45 -39.99 23.42
C GLY A 330 -3.17 -39.99 22.58
N ALA A 331 -2.48 -41.14 22.61
CA ALA A 331 -1.53 -41.67 21.61
C ALA A 331 -0.14 -41.00 21.44
N GLY A 332 0.90 -41.74 21.85
CA GLY A 332 2.29 -41.46 21.51
C GLY A 332 3.37 -42.02 22.44
N ALA A 333 3.06 -42.98 23.33
CA ALA A 333 4.08 -43.72 24.04
C ALA A 333 4.77 -44.69 23.07
N VAL A 334 5.94 -44.33 22.55
CA VAL A 334 6.84 -45.26 21.88
C VAL A 334 7.45 -46.15 22.98
N GLU A 335 6.84 -47.31 23.19
CA GLU A 335 7.48 -48.42 23.91
C GLU A 335 8.74 -48.84 23.15
N ARG A 336 9.92 -48.59 23.74
CA ARG A 336 11.13 -49.33 23.41
C ARG A 336 11.30 -50.43 24.45
N LEU A 337 11.08 -51.66 24.00
CA LEU A 337 11.66 -52.86 24.57
C LEU A 337 13.19 -52.78 24.39
N ASP A 338 13.94 -52.83 25.49
CA ASP A 338 14.97 -53.84 25.73
C ASP A 338 15.94 -53.48 26.88
N ALA A 339 16.35 -54.55 27.56
CA ALA A 339 17.51 -54.77 28.43
C ALA A 339 17.36 -54.54 29.94
N ALA A 340 17.61 -55.66 30.63
CA ALA A 340 17.57 -55.91 32.06
C ALA A 340 18.85 -55.49 32.79
N ASP A 341 18.76 -55.58 34.12
CA ASP A 341 19.84 -55.69 35.11
C ASP A 341 20.63 -54.43 35.46
N ALA A 342 20.16 -53.72 36.49
CA ALA A 342 21.01 -53.18 37.56
C ALA A 342 20.15 -52.91 38.80
N GLU A 343 20.38 -53.68 39.86
CA GLU A 343 19.87 -53.41 41.20
C GLU A 343 20.48 -52.13 41.78
N GLY A 344 19.66 -51.36 42.51
CA GLY A 344 20.12 -50.46 43.57
C GLY A 344 20.23 -48.98 43.19
N GLU A 345 19.16 -48.22 43.48
CA GLU A 345 19.16 -47.00 44.33
C GLU A 345 17.83 -46.24 44.12
N GLN A 346 17.16 -45.88 45.22
CA GLN A 346 15.92 -45.10 45.19
C GLN A 346 16.23 -43.63 44.88
N PRO A 347 15.66 -43.02 43.81
CA PRO A 347 15.94 -41.62 43.52
C PRO A 347 15.20 -40.68 44.49
N GLU A 348 15.95 -39.68 44.98
CA GLU A 348 15.55 -38.69 45.97
C GLU A 348 14.34 -37.83 45.52
N GLN A 349 13.60 -37.31 46.51
CA GLN A 349 12.39 -36.50 46.33
C GLN A 349 12.59 -35.25 45.44
N ASP A 350 13.83 -34.80 45.25
CA ASP A 350 14.16 -33.64 44.42
C ASP A 350 14.26 -33.98 42.92
N GLU A 351 14.61 -35.21 42.53
CA GLU A 351 14.50 -35.66 41.13
C GLU A 351 13.04 -35.84 40.71
N ARG A 352 12.17 -36.27 41.64
CA ARG A 352 10.72 -36.28 41.44
C ARG A 352 10.14 -34.87 41.30
N LYS A 353 10.69 -33.85 41.98
CA LYS A 353 10.30 -32.44 41.79
C LYS A 353 10.85 -31.84 40.50
N ALA A 354 12.07 -32.21 40.09
CA ALA A 354 12.67 -31.76 38.83
C ALA A 354 11.97 -32.38 37.61
N ARG A 355 11.61 -33.67 37.66
CA ARG A 355 10.76 -34.32 36.63
C ARG A 355 9.32 -33.80 36.64
N ARG A 356 8.74 -33.49 37.82
CA ARG A 356 7.40 -32.86 37.91
C ARG A 356 7.35 -31.40 37.43
N LYS A 357 8.49 -30.72 37.28
CA LYS A 357 8.56 -29.37 36.69
C LYS A 357 8.63 -29.37 35.15
N LYS A 358 8.85 -30.53 34.50
CA LYS A 358 9.09 -30.65 33.05
C LYS A 358 7.88 -31.13 32.23
N SER A 359 6.67 -31.10 32.79
CA SER A 359 5.42 -31.51 32.12
C SER A 359 4.21 -30.76 32.66
N LYS A 360 4.11 -29.46 32.38
CA LYS A 360 2.80 -28.80 32.34
C LYS A 360 2.60 -28.42 30.88
N ALA A 361 1.67 -29.09 30.19
CA ALA A 361 1.33 -28.75 28.82
C ALA A 361 1.06 -27.24 28.76
N ASP A 362 1.76 -26.52 27.89
CA ASP A 362 1.50 -25.12 27.62
C ASP A 362 0.73 -25.01 26.30
N LEU A 363 0.11 -23.85 26.05
CA LEU A 363 -0.75 -23.62 24.88
C LEU A 363 -0.06 -24.01 23.56
N ALA A 364 1.23 -23.69 23.41
CA ALA A 364 2.00 -24.00 22.21
C ALA A 364 2.13 -25.50 21.99
N SER A 365 2.48 -26.26 23.03
CA SER A 365 2.63 -27.72 22.95
C SER A 365 1.30 -28.41 22.64
N THR A 366 0.19 -27.95 23.21
CA THR A 366 -1.14 -28.50 22.92
C THR A 366 -1.59 -28.20 21.48
N ILE A 367 -1.37 -26.98 20.98
CA ILE A 367 -1.66 -26.62 19.58
C ILE A 367 -0.80 -27.47 18.62
N ALA A 368 0.50 -27.60 18.88
CA ALA A 368 1.39 -28.41 18.07
C ALA A 368 0.98 -29.90 18.09
N ALA A 369 0.57 -30.44 19.25
CA ALA A 369 0.07 -31.80 19.35
C ALA A 369 -1.21 -31.99 18.52
N ALA A 370 -2.19 -31.09 18.64
CA ALA A 370 -3.43 -31.15 17.88
C ALA A 370 -3.20 -31.04 16.36
N ALA A 371 -2.29 -30.18 15.92
CA ALA A 371 -1.92 -30.11 14.51
C ALA A 371 -1.26 -31.40 14.02
N PHE A 372 -0.38 -32.00 14.82
CA PHE A 372 0.32 -33.24 14.49
C PHE A 372 -0.59 -34.47 14.36
N GLU A 373 -1.81 -34.47 14.92
CA GLU A 373 -2.81 -35.54 14.70
C GLU A 373 -3.24 -35.70 13.23
N HIS A 374 -2.90 -34.72 12.37
CA HIS A 374 -3.12 -34.77 10.93
C HIS A 374 -1.89 -35.28 10.15
N GLU A 375 -0.81 -35.63 10.84
CA GLU A 375 0.38 -36.19 10.20
C GLU A 375 0.05 -37.51 9.48
N GLY A 376 0.64 -37.72 8.31
CA GLY A 376 0.35 -38.88 7.45
C GLY A 376 -0.94 -38.80 6.62
N LYS A 377 -1.85 -37.85 6.89
CA LYS A 377 -3.08 -37.64 6.10
C LYS A 377 -2.86 -36.97 4.75
N LYS A 378 -1.65 -36.49 4.44
CA LYS A 378 -1.28 -35.80 3.18
C LYS A 378 -2.22 -34.62 2.87
N CYS A 379 -2.45 -33.80 3.88
CA CYS A 379 -3.42 -32.70 3.83
C CYS A 379 -2.76 -31.35 4.18
N ARG A 380 -3.54 -30.27 4.07
CA ARG A 380 -3.14 -28.91 4.41
C ARG A 380 -3.73 -28.53 5.76
N VAL A 381 -2.88 -28.27 6.75
CA VAL A 381 -3.30 -27.89 8.10
C VAL A 381 -2.94 -26.43 8.33
N MET A 382 -3.97 -25.60 8.52
CA MET A 382 -3.79 -24.22 8.95
C MET A 382 -3.68 -24.17 10.47
N VAL A 383 -2.73 -23.41 10.99
CA VAL A 383 -2.57 -23.19 12.42
C VAL A 383 -2.61 -21.70 12.74
N TYR A 384 -3.69 -21.20 13.37
CA TYR A 384 -3.78 -19.78 13.76
C TYR A 384 -3.45 -19.54 15.23
N VAL A 385 -2.69 -18.49 15.50
CA VAL A 385 -2.32 -18.07 16.85
C VAL A 385 -2.39 -16.56 17.01
N ARG A 386 -2.69 -16.04 18.21
CA ARG A 386 -2.84 -14.59 18.44
C ARG A 386 -1.51 -13.81 18.34
N THR A 387 -0.38 -14.40 18.70
CA THR A 387 0.91 -13.68 18.79
C THR A 387 2.01 -14.29 17.93
N PRO A 388 2.93 -13.48 17.37
CA PRO A 388 4.10 -13.99 16.65
C PRO A 388 4.96 -14.93 17.50
N ASP A 389 5.18 -14.62 18.78
CA ASP A 389 5.96 -15.46 19.69
C ASP A 389 5.31 -16.84 19.87
N LEU A 390 3.98 -16.91 19.97
CA LEU A 390 3.26 -18.18 20.02
C LEU A 390 3.41 -18.95 18.70
N ALA A 391 3.42 -18.27 17.56
CA ALA A 391 3.61 -18.89 16.24
C ALA A 391 4.98 -19.58 16.13
N ILE A 392 6.03 -18.92 16.62
CA ILE A 392 7.38 -19.47 16.65
C ILE A 392 7.41 -20.71 17.54
N ARG A 393 6.90 -20.64 18.77
CA ARG A 393 6.88 -21.79 19.70
C ARG A 393 6.08 -22.98 19.17
N VAL A 394 4.96 -22.73 18.49
CA VAL A 394 4.17 -23.78 17.85
C VAL A 394 4.95 -24.40 16.68
N SER A 395 5.62 -23.60 15.86
CA SER A 395 6.48 -24.08 14.77
C SER A 395 7.62 -24.95 15.30
N ASP A 396 8.29 -24.53 16.38
CA ASP A 396 9.35 -25.30 17.02
C ASP A 396 8.82 -26.63 17.57
N GLY A 397 7.68 -26.60 18.27
CA GLY A 397 7.02 -27.80 18.78
C GLY A 397 6.53 -28.77 17.69
N MET A 398 6.20 -28.25 16.50
CA MET A 398 5.88 -29.06 15.32
C MET A 398 7.15 -29.71 14.73
N ALA A 399 8.26 -28.96 14.64
CA ALA A 399 9.53 -29.46 14.16
C ALA A 399 10.05 -30.62 15.04
N GLU A 400 9.91 -30.51 16.37
CA GLU A 400 10.25 -31.59 17.31
C GLU A 400 9.45 -32.87 17.02
N ARG A 401 8.12 -32.75 16.83
CA ARG A 401 7.20 -33.87 16.62
C ARG A 401 7.37 -34.58 15.28
N LEU A 402 7.76 -33.87 14.22
CA LEU A 402 7.99 -34.43 12.88
C LEU A 402 9.26 -35.32 12.78
N GLY A 403 9.84 -35.73 13.91
CA GLY A 403 10.95 -36.67 13.97
C GLY A 403 12.33 -36.03 13.86
N LEU A 404 12.45 -34.76 14.28
CA LEU A 404 13.72 -34.01 14.21
C LEU A 404 14.26 -33.54 15.57
N ALA A 405 13.76 -34.11 16.67
CA ALA A 405 14.43 -34.08 17.97
C ALA A 405 14.59 -35.51 18.55
N THR A 406 15.73 -36.12 18.28
CA THR A 406 16.47 -36.86 19.32
C THR A 406 17.67 -35.94 19.58
N ILE A 407 18.01 -35.47 20.78
CA ILE A 407 18.06 -36.12 22.09
C ILE A 407 18.02 -34.98 23.14
N MET A 408 17.51 -35.30 24.34
CA MET A 408 17.75 -34.57 25.58
C MET A 408 19.25 -34.25 25.77
N GLU A 409 19.59 -33.15 26.43
CA GLU A 409 20.95 -32.84 26.88
C GLU A 409 21.56 -34.07 27.57
N THR A 410 22.51 -34.73 26.92
CA THR A 410 23.42 -35.65 27.60
C THR A 410 24.53 -34.81 28.21
N ASN A 411 24.58 -34.77 29.54
CA ASN A 411 25.71 -34.20 30.27
C ASN A 411 26.99 -34.91 29.80
N GLY A 412 27.81 -34.26 28.97
CA GLY A 412 29.06 -34.83 28.47
C GLY A 412 29.59 -34.29 27.13
N ASP A 413 28.78 -33.61 26.31
CA ASP A 413 29.24 -33.16 24.98
C ASP A 413 30.33 -32.07 25.07
N THR A 414 31.43 -32.26 24.33
CA THR A 414 32.51 -31.28 24.15
C THR A 414 32.05 -30.08 23.29
N GLY A 415 32.79 -28.96 23.33
CA GLY A 415 32.44 -27.74 22.58
C GLY A 415 32.29 -27.95 21.06
N GLU A 416 33.13 -28.80 20.46
CA GLU A 416 33.06 -29.16 19.03
C GLU A 416 31.85 -30.04 18.71
N GLN A 417 31.55 -31.03 19.55
CA GLN A 417 30.38 -31.91 19.37
C GLN A 417 29.06 -31.13 19.46
N ARG A 418 29.00 -30.08 20.30
CA ARG A 418 27.86 -29.15 20.34
C ARG A 418 27.75 -28.30 19.08
N ALA A 419 28.87 -27.85 18.52
CA ALA A 419 28.89 -27.04 17.31
C ALA A 419 28.46 -27.86 16.08
N GLU A 420 28.97 -29.09 15.95
CA GLU A 420 28.63 -30.02 14.87
C GLU A 420 27.14 -30.46 14.94
N ARG A 421 26.63 -30.77 16.14
CA ARG A 421 25.20 -31.05 16.34
C ARG A 421 24.32 -29.84 16.02
N ARG A 422 24.75 -28.63 16.37
CA ARG A 422 24.03 -27.39 16.05
C ARG A 422 23.95 -27.17 14.54
N GLN A 423 25.03 -27.46 13.81
CA GLN A 423 25.07 -27.38 12.35
C GLN A 423 24.15 -28.43 11.70
N ASN A 424 24.23 -29.70 12.12
CA ASN A 424 23.35 -30.77 11.64
C ASN A 424 21.86 -30.47 11.93
N ASN A 425 21.55 -29.82 13.05
CA ASN A 425 20.19 -29.40 13.37
C ASN A 425 19.72 -28.25 12.46
N VAL A 426 20.59 -27.30 12.12
CA VAL A 426 20.26 -26.23 11.17
C VAL A 426 19.94 -26.79 9.78
N GLU A 427 20.74 -27.72 9.27
CA GLU A 427 20.51 -28.38 7.97
C GLU A 427 19.21 -29.19 7.95
N ARG A 428 18.87 -29.88 9.04
CA ARG A 428 17.61 -30.63 9.17
C ARG A 428 16.40 -29.71 9.32
N ILE A 429 16.53 -28.57 10.00
CA ILE A 429 15.48 -27.54 10.09
C ILE A 429 15.23 -26.90 8.73
N GLU A 430 16.27 -26.67 7.91
CA GLU A 430 16.07 -26.21 6.54
C GLU A 430 15.31 -27.22 5.68
N ALA A 431 15.59 -28.52 5.81
CA ALA A 431 14.84 -29.56 5.10
C ALA A 431 13.33 -29.58 5.47
N LEU A 432 12.96 -29.13 6.67
CA LEU A 432 11.56 -29.02 7.12
C LEU A 432 10.82 -27.76 6.65
N LYS A 433 11.51 -26.75 6.12
CA LYS A 433 10.85 -25.51 5.64
C LYS A 433 9.85 -25.78 4.50
N HIS A 434 9.94 -26.92 3.83
CA HIS A 434 8.94 -27.36 2.84
C HIS A 434 7.66 -27.93 3.45
N ARG A 435 7.64 -28.19 4.78
CA ARG A 435 6.53 -28.82 5.49
C ARG A 435 5.89 -27.94 6.55
N VAL A 436 6.67 -27.08 7.22
CA VAL A 436 6.17 -26.13 8.22
C VAL A 436 6.69 -24.73 7.87
N ARG A 437 5.79 -23.75 7.73
CA ARG A 437 6.17 -22.33 7.58
C ARG A 437 5.37 -21.45 8.53
N VAL A 438 6.02 -20.38 8.97
CA VAL A 438 5.42 -19.33 9.79
C VAL A 438 5.14 -18.10 8.92
N LEU A 439 3.91 -17.58 8.97
CA LEU A 439 3.52 -16.30 8.37
C LEU A 439 2.96 -15.36 9.44
N THR A 440 3.74 -14.35 9.82
CA THR A 440 3.32 -13.27 10.71
C THR A 440 3.39 -11.91 10.01
N GLY A 441 2.69 -10.92 10.57
CA GLY A 441 2.74 -9.53 10.08
C GLY A 441 4.09 -8.85 10.33
N THR A 442 4.96 -9.50 11.11
CA THR A 442 6.27 -9.02 11.54
C THR A 442 7.42 -9.47 10.64
N ILE A 443 7.12 -10.14 9.53
CA ILE A 443 8.13 -10.52 8.53
C ILE A 443 8.39 -9.33 7.61
N ARG A 444 9.67 -9.02 7.37
CA ARG A 444 10.11 -8.01 6.39
C ARG A 444 9.59 -8.35 4.99
N GLY A 445 9.23 -7.33 4.20
CA GLY A 445 8.58 -7.52 2.90
C GLY A 445 9.32 -8.48 1.96
N HIS A 446 10.65 -8.39 1.87
CA HIS A 446 11.45 -9.26 1.00
C HIS A 446 11.30 -10.76 1.34
N GLU A 447 11.47 -11.15 2.60
CA GLU A 447 11.34 -12.54 3.03
C GLU A 447 9.90 -13.05 2.94
N ARG A 448 8.93 -12.16 3.17
CA ARG A 448 7.50 -12.47 3.03
C ARG A 448 7.14 -12.74 1.57
N ASP A 449 7.66 -11.96 0.63
CA ASP A 449 7.41 -12.14 -0.80
C ASP A 449 8.06 -13.43 -1.31
N ALA A 450 9.28 -13.74 -0.86
CA ALA A 450 9.91 -15.04 -1.11
C ALA A 450 9.13 -16.22 -0.51
N LEU A 451 8.54 -16.03 0.68
CA LEU A 451 7.66 -17.01 1.33
C LEU A 451 6.37 -17.24 0.51
N ALA A 452 5.79 -16.19 -0.08
CA ALA A 452 4.57 -16.27 -0.90
C ALA A 452 4.73 -17.14 -2.15
N GLU A 453 5.93 -17.19 -2.72
CA GLU A 453 6.27 -18.02 -3.89
C GLU A 453 6.72 -19.45 -3.51
N SER A 454 6.76 -19.79 -2.21
CA SER A 454 7.15 -21.13 -1.77
C SER A 454 6.11 -22.19 -2.15
N GLU A 455 6.57 -23.40 -2.46
CA GLU A 455 5.71 -24.55 -2.79
C GLU A 455 4.63 -24.78 -1.72
N LEU A 456 4.99 -24.62 -0.44
CA LEU A 456 4.05 -24.77 0.67
C LEU A 456 2.93 -23.72 0.60
N LEU A 457 3.23 -22.42 0.45
CA LEU A 457 2.17 -21.40 0.40
C LEU A 457 1.31 -21.51 -0.87
N LEU A 458 1.93 -21.84 -2.01
CA LEU A 458 1.21 -22.11 -3.26
C LEU A 458 0.25 -23.29 -3.10
N ALA A 459 0.60 -24.31 -2.31
CA ALA A 459 -0.29 -25.42 -2.02
C ALA A 459 -1.56 -24.99 -1.26
N PHE A 460 -1.50 -23.98 -0.39
CA PHE A 460 -2.66 -23.48 0.37
C PHE A 460 -3.56 -22.53 -0.43
N LYS A 461 -3.08 -21.94 -1.53
CA LYS A 461 -3.86 -21.04 -2.38
C LYS A 461 -5.11 -21.74 -2.91
N SER A 462 -6.28 -21.08 -2.89
CA SER A 462 -7.48 -21.67 -3.46
C SER A 462 -7.31 -21.82 -4.97
N GLY A 463 -7.15 -23.06 -5.41
CA GLY A 463 -7.09 -23.45 -6.81
C GLY A 463 -7.83 -24.76 -7.00
N ARG A 464 -8.42 -24.95 -8.19
CA ARG A 464 -9.18 -26.16 -8.51
C ARG A 464 -8.30 -27.40 -8.69
N ASP A 465 -6.99 -27.27 -8.86
CA ASP A 465 -6.06 -28.41 -8.96
C ASP A 465 -5.76 -29.05 -7.58
N ARG A 466 -6.81 -29.29 -6.79
CA ARG A 466 -6.82 -30.24 -5.67
C ARG A 466 -6.80 -31.69 -6.16
N SER A 467 -6.74 -31.90 -7.48
CA SER A 467 -6.62 -33.22 -8.10
C SER A 467 -5.26 -33.88 -7.84
N LYS A 468 -4.22 -33.07 -7.57
CA LYS A 468 -2.89 -33.55 -7.20
C LYS A 468 -2.84 -33.93 -5.73
N ALA A 469 -2.53 -35.20 -5.46
CA ALA A 469 -2.25 -35.69 -4.12
C ALA A 469 -0.95 -35.05 -3.59
N LEU A 470 -0.97 -34.58 -2.34
CA LEU A 470 0.24 -34.10 -1.67
C LEU A 470 1.15 -35.28 -1.32
N SER A 471 2.46 -35.06 -1.35
CA SER A 471 3.43 -36.07 -0.91
C SER A 471 3.41 -36.26 0.61
N HIS A 472 3.21 -35.17 1.36
CA HIS A 472 3.22 -35.13 2.83
C HIS A 472 2.18 -34.12 3.35
N THR A 473 1.85 -34.20 4.65
CA THR A 473 1.07 -33.16 5.33
C THR A 473 1.90 -31.88 5.45
N MET A 474 1.28 -30.74 5.11
CA MET A 474 1.87 -29.41 5.16
C MET A 474 1.17 -28.55 6.22
N TYR A 475 1.95 -27.75 6.94
CA TYR A 475 1.50 -26.94 8.07
C TYR A 475 1.87 -25.47 7.84
N LEU A 476 0.86 -24.61 7.92
CA LEU A 476 1.05 -23.16 7.85
C LEU A 476 0.65 -22.54 9.18
N VAL A 477 1.64 -22.11 9.97
CA VAL A 477 1.43 -21.41 11.24
C VAL A 477 1.32 -19.92 10.95
N SER A 478 0.22 -19.28 11.34
CA SER A 478 -0.03 -17.89 11.01
C SER A 478 -0.66 -17.11 12.16
N THR A 479 -0.40 -15.81 12.22
CA THR A 479 -1.19 -14.88 13.04
C THR A 479 -2.36 -14.32 12.23
N SER A 480 -2.94 -13.18 12.64
CA SER A 480 -3.94 -12.46 11.84
C SER A 480 -3.43 -12.08 10.43
N ALA A 481 -2.13 -12.17 10.16
CA ALA A 481 -1.54 -11.99 8.84
C ALA A 481 -2.12 -12.93 7.77
N GLY A 482 -2.51 -14.15 8.15
CA GLY A 482 -3.14 -15.11 7.25
C GLY A 482 -4.67 -15.09 7.27
N GLU A 483 -5.30 -14.29 8.13
CA GLU A 483 -6.73 -14.41 8.45
C GLU A 483 -7.64 -13.65 7.47
N VAL A 484 -7.24 -12.44 7.08
CA VAL A 484 -8.09 -11.53 6.30
C VAL A 484 -7.60 -11.41 4.86
N GLY A 485 -8.51 -11.72 3.93
CA GLY A 485 -8.35 -11.64 2.48
C GLY A 485 -7.31 -12.55 1.82
N ALA A 486 -6.59 -13.38 2.58
CA ALA A 486 -5.80 -14.47 1.99
C ALA A 486 -6.74 -15.45 1.27
N ASP A 487 -6.52 -15.67 -0.03
CA ASP A 487 -7.31 -16.63 -0.81
C ASP A 487 -6.73 -18.04 -0.62
N TRP A 488 -6.99 -18.59 0.57
CA TRP A 488 -6.52 -19.91 0.98
C TRP A 488 -7.68 -20.87 1.24
N ASP A 489 -7.42 -22.14 0.97
CA ASP A 489 -8.32 -23.25 1.24
C ASP A 489 -7.51 -24.38 1.89
N ALA A 490 -7.50 -24.44 3.22
CA ALA A 490 -6.92 -25.54 3.99
C ALA A 490 -7.91 -26.70 4.17
N ASP A 491 -7.42 -27.87 4.59
CA ASP A 491 -8.26 -29.04 4.87
C ASP A 491 -8.72 -29.09 6.32
N HIS A 492 -7.84 -28.70 7.24
CA HIS A 492 -8.11 -28.66 8.68
C HIS A 492 -7.59 -27.37 9.31
N LEU A 493 -8.15 -27.01 10.46
CA LEU A 493 -7.75 -25.86 11.26
C LEU A 493 -7.41 -26.28 12.69
N VAL A 494 -6.30 -25.78 13.21
CA VAL A 494 -6.02 -25.76 14.64
C VAL A 494 -5.76 -24.32 15.05
N CYS A 495 -6.33 -23.82 16.14
CA CYS A 495 -6.02 -22.47 16.56
C CYS A 495 -6.20 -22.22 18.06
N ASP A 496 -5.64 -21.12 18.53
CA ASP A 496 -6.05 -20.54 19.81
C ASP A 496 -7.38 -19.79 19.68
N LEU A 497 -7.96 -19.44 20.84
CA LEU A 497 -9.17 -18.66 20.93
C LEU A 497 -8.92 -17.17 20.62
N ALA A 498 -9.80 -16.56 19.83
CA ALA A 498 -9.82 -15.14 19.49
C ALA A 498 -11.25 -14.59 19.59
N THR A 499 -11.46 -13.32 19.21
CA THR A 499 -12.79 -12.70 19.14
C THR A 499 -13.66 -13.34 18.04
N LEU A 500 -14.98 -13.28 18.18
CA LEU A 500 -15.90 -14.03 17.32
C LEU A 500 -15.82 -13.64 15.84
N ASP A 501 -15.62 -12.36 15.54
CA ASP A 501 -15.38 -11.84 14.20
C ASP A 501 -14.06 -12.40 13.61
N SER A 502 -13.01 -12.49 14.42
CA SER A 502 -11.74 -13.09 14.01
C SER A 502 -11.88 -14.60 13.75
N MET A 503 -12.56 -15.32 14.65
CA MET A 503 -12.82 -16.76 14.51
C MET A 503 -13.63 -17.07 13.24
N ALA A 504 -14.66 -16.28 12.94
CA ALA A 504 -15.45 -16.43 11.71
C ALA A 504 -14.58 -16.27 10.44
N GLN A 505 -13.63 -15.34 10.43
CA GLN A 505 -12.70 -15.16 9.32
C GLN A 505 -11.72 -16.33 9.18
N ARG A 506 -11.19 -16.84 10.29
CA ARG A 506 -10.32 -18.04 10.32
C ARG A 506 -11.03 -19.28 9.76
N PHE A 507 -12.30 -19.50 10.14
CA PHE A 507 -13.12 -20.61 9.64
C PHE A 507 -13.36 -20.51 8.12
N GLY A 508 -13.38 -19.29 7.57
CA GLY A 508 -13.50 -19.02 6.14
C GLY A 508 -12.27 -19.37 5.28
N ARG A 509 -11.17 -19.82 5.89
CA ARG A 509 -9.92 -20.25 5.20
C ARG A 509 -9.74 -21.77 5.13
N VAL A 510 -10.68 -22.52 5.70
CA VAL A 510 -10.61 -23.98 5.78
C VAL A 510 -11.87 -24.56 5.13
N ASN A 511 -11.73 -25.60 4.32
CA ASN A 511 -12.81 -26.14 3.46
C ASN A 511 -13.65 -25.01 2.84
N ARG A 512 -12.95 -24.05 2.23
CA ARG A 512 -13.49 -22.78 1.74
C ARG A 512 -14.33 -22.97 0.49
N LEU A 513 -13.84 -23.79 -0.43
CA LEU A 513 -14.51 -24.08 -1.70
C LEU A 513 -15.53 -25.24 -1.59
N GLY A 514 -15.47 -26.02 -0.52
CA GLY A 514 -16.21 -27.27 -0.39
C GLY A 514 -15.79 -28.30 -1.44
N GLY A 515 -16.74 -29.15 -1.82
CA GLY A 515 -16.60 -30.12 -2.90
C GLY A 515 -15.93 -31.43 -2.49
N LYS A 516 -15.44 -32.17 -3.49
CA LYS A 516 -14.81 -33.48 -3.31
C LYS A 516 -13.28 -33.37 -3.24
N ASP A 517 -12.65 -34.30 -2.52
CA ASP A 517 -11.19 -34.45 -2.48
C ASP A 517 -10.66 -35.21 -3.72
N HIS A 518 -9.35 -35.47 -3.76
CA HIS A 518 -8.71 -36.20 -4.87
C HIS A 518 -9.19 -37.67 -4.99
N SER A 519 -9.85 -38.21 -3.97
CA SER A 519 -10.43 -39.56 -3.95
C SER A 519 -11.90 -39.60 -4.36
N GLY A 520 -12.51 -38.42 -4.58
CA GLY A 520 -13.92 -38.27 -4.92
C GLY A 520 -14.87 -38.27 -3.72
N GLN A 521 -14.34 -38.26 -2.49
CA GLN A 521 -15.14 -38.15 -1.26
C GLN A 521 -15.44 -36.70 -0.92
N GLU A 522 -16.59 -36.44 -0.29
CA GLU A 522 -16.91 -35.08 0.19
C GLU A 522 -15.91 -34.61 1.24
N ARG A 523 -15.39 -33.40 1.07
CA ARG A 523 -14.47 -32.79 2.02
C ARG A 523 -15.20 -32.36 3.29
N SER A 524 -14.64 -32.71 4.44
CA SER A 524 -15.08 -32.23 5.74
C SER A 524 -13.89 -31.73 6.54
N ALA A 525 -13.98 -30.51 7.06
CA ALA A 525 -12.94 -29.94 7.90
C ALA A 525 -13.14 -30.29 9.38
N GLN A 526 -12.03 -30.51 10.06
CA GLN A 526 -11.96 -30.52 11.52
C GLN A 526 -11.32 -29.22 11.97
N ILE A 527 -11.96 -28.54 12.92
CA ILE A 527 -11.53 -27.28 13.51
C ILE A 527 -11.32 -27.52 14.99
N VAL A 528 -10.08 -27.46 15.44
CA VAL A 528 -9.72 -27.62 16.86
C VAL A 528 -9.33 -26.28 17.45
N VAL A 529 -10.11 -25.79 18.41
CA VAL A 529 -9.80 -24.56 19.16
C VAL A 529 -9.25 -24.94 20.52
N VAL A 530 -8.02 -24.53 20.81
CA VAL A 530 -7.34 -24.78 22.07
C VAL A 530 -7.53 -23.60 23.01
N THR A 531 -7.99 -23.86 24.23
CA THR A 531 -8.28 -22.85 25.25
C THR A 531 -7.58 -23.15 26.59
N GLU A 532 -7.19 -22.10 27.31
CA GLU A 532 -6.51 -22.20 28.61
C GLU A 532 -7.46 -22.44 29.79
N GLN A 533 -8.77 -22.29 29.60
CA GLN A 533 -9.75 -22.29 30.69
C GLN A 533 -10.78 -23.41 30.52
N ALA A 534 -11.01 -24.16 31.61
CA ALA A 534 -12.28 -24.82 31.85
C ALA A 534 -13.36 -23.75 31.89
N VAL A 535 -14.19 -23.66 30.86
CA VAL A 535 -15.40 -22.81 30.88
C VAL A 535 -16.31 -23.41 31.95
N LYS A 536 -16.11 -22.99 33.20
CA LYS A 536 -16.89 -23.47 34.33
C LYS A 536 -18.31 -22.97 34.14
N ASN A 537 -19.21 -23.93 33.95
CA ASN A 537 -20.66 -23.74 34.03
C ASN A 537 -21.01 -23.10 35.38
N ASN A 538 -21.21 -21.78 35.41
CA ASN A 538 -22.04 -21.15 36.43
C ASN A 538 -23.36 -20.77 35.77
N ALA A 539 -24.20 -21.78 35.58
CA ALA A 539 -25.64 -21.56 35.59
C ALA A 539 -26.05 -21.31 37.05
N GLY A 540 -26.55 -20.10 37.34
CA GLY A 540 -27.20 -19.80 38.62
C GLY A 540 -26.83 -18.46 39.24
N ASP A 541 -27.79 -17.54 39.16
CA ASP A 541 -28.05 -16.39 40.04
C ASP A 541 -26.99 -15.28 40.22
N GLY A 542 -27.37 -14.08 39.77
CA GLY A 542 -26.67 -12.84 40.12
C GLY A 542 -27.10 -11.57 39.40
N ALA A 543 -28.31 -11.49 38.84
CA ALA A 543 -28.88 -10.23 38.35
C ALA A 543 -29.70 -9.56 39.47
N SER A 544 -29.07 -8.73 40.31
CA SER A 544 -29.73 -7.62 41.02
C SER A 544 -28.73 -6.90 41.93
N GLY A 545 -28.48 -5.61 41.70
CA GLY A 545 -27.66 -4.80 42.61
C GLY A 545 -27.34 -3.41 42.08
N ALA A 546 -28.37 -2.63 41.75
CA ALA A 546 -28.24 -1.19 41.61
C ALA A 546 -28.18 -0.55 43.02
N GLY A 547 -27.23 0.37 43.23
CA GLY A 547 -27.28 1.40 44.27
C GLY A 547 -26.39 1.18 45.51
N SER A 548 -25.34 1.98 45.64
CA SER A 548 -25.27 3.04 46.67
C SER A 548 -23.87 3.66 46.70
N GLU A 549 -23.85 4.99 46.64
CA GLU A 549 -22.71 5.83 46.96
C GLU A 549 -22.35 5.68 48.44
N GLY A 550 -21.06 5.61 48.74
CA GLY A 550 -20.53 5.58 50.10
C GLY A 550 -19.04 5.91 50.11
N GLU A 551 -18.73 7.10 50.60
CA GLU A 551 -17.38 7.62 50.83
C GLU A 551 -16.60 6.82 51.90
N ASP A 552 -15.28 6.85 51.72
CA ASP A 552 -14.21 6.74 52.73
C ASP A 552 -14.16 5.52 53.68
N SER A 553 -13.19 4.64 53.40
CA SER A 553 -12.22 4.25 54.42
C SER A 553 -10.96 3.61 53.82
N GLN A 554 -9.81 4.25 54.09
CA GLN A 554 -8.48 3.75 53.80
C GLN A 554 -8.18 2.49 54.63
N GLY A 555 -7.78 1.40 53.98
CA GLY A 555 -7.35 0.19 54.68
C GLY A 555 -6.76 -0.87 53.75
N LYS A 556 -5.42 -0.83 53.61
CA LYS A 556 -4.52 -1.88 53.11
C LYS A 556 -5.16 -3.28 52.92
N GLN A 557 -5.43 -3.65 51.67
CA GLN A 557 -5.22 -4.99 51.08
C GLN A 557 -5.75 -5.00 49.65
N GLY A 558 -4.85 -5.09 48.66
CA GLY A 558 -5.24 -5.19 47.26
C GLY A 558 -4.12 -5.79 46.44
N LYS A 559 -4.05 -7.13 46.40
CA LYS A 559 -3.44 -7.81 45.25
C LYS A 559 -4.23 -7.35 44.03
N ALA A 560 -3.56 -6.67 43.10
CA ALA A 560 -4.13 -6.09 41.91
C ALA A 560 -5.10 -7.04 41.22
N ALA A 561 -6.40 -6.75 41.31
CA ALA A 561 -7.37 -7.25 40.35
C ALA A 561 -6.94 -6.69 39.00
N ARG A 562 -6.31 -7.55 38.19
CA ARG A 562 -5.87 -7.21 36.83
C ARG A 562 -7.14 -6.84 36.06
N GLN A 563 -7.33 -5.54 35.82
CA GLN A 563 -8.44 -5.01 35.04
C GLN A 563 -8.46 -5.77 33.71
N VAL A 564 -9.49 -6.61 33.50
CA VAL A 564 -9.59 -7.42 32.29
C VAL A 564 -9.76 -6.45 31.13
N ASN A 565 -8.78 -6.41 30.23
CA ASN A 565 -8.87 -5.63 28.99
C ASN A 565 -10.15 -6.05 28.24
N GLN A 566 -10.93 -5.10 27.73
CA GLN A 566 -12.18 -5.36 27.00
C GLN A 566 -12.01 -6.42 25.90
N TYR A 567 -10.84 -6.45 25.25
CA TYR A 567 -10.50 -7.48 24.27
C TYR A 567 -10.47 -8.89 24.88
N GLU A 568 -9.85 -9.09 26.04
CA GLU A 568 -9.81 -10.42 26.69
C GLU A 568 -11.20 -10.86 27.17
N ALA A 569 -12.04 -9.91 27.61
CA ALA A 569 -13.44 -10.21 27.91
C ALA A 569 -14.19 -10.72 26.67
N ALA A 570 -13.93 -10.13 25.50
CA ALA A 570 -14.52 -10.57 24.24
C ALA A 570 -14.03 -11.94 23.76
N VAL A 571 -12.74 -12.25 23.96
CA VAL A 571 -12.20 -13.59 23.72
C VAL A 571 -12.88 -14.62 24.62
N LEU A 572 -13.02 -14.33 25.92
CA LEU A 572 -13.71 -15.22 26.86
C LEU A 572 -15.18 -15.45 26.46
N LYS A 573 -15.89 -14.39 26.09
CA LYS A 573 -17.28 -14.51 25.63
C LYS A 573 -17.40 -15.35 24.36
N THR A 574 -16.44 -15.21 23.45
CA THR A 574 -16.34 -16.07 22.26
C THR A 574 -16.13 -17.53 22.64
N GLY A 575 -15.29 -17.81 23.64
CA GLY A 575 -15.06 -19.17 24.15
C GLY A 575 -16.34 -19.84 24.67
N GLU A 576 -17.15 -19.13 25.47
CA GLU A 576 -18.46 -19.61 25.93
C GLU A 576 -19.35 -20.02 24.75
N MET A 577 -19.46 -19.14 23.76
CA MET A 577 -20.30 -19.36 22.57
C MET A 577 -19.82 -20.55 21.73
N LEU A 578 -18.51 -20.66 21.49
CA LEU A 578 -17.95 -21.77 20.71
C LEU A 578 -18.09 -23.12 21.44
N CYS A 579 -17.99 -23.14 22.78
CA CYS A 579 -18.29 -24.34 23.58
C CYS A 579 -19.75 -24.79 23.41
N ASP A 580 -20.69 -23.86 23.38
CA ASP A 580 -22.11 -24.19 23.17
C ASP A 580 -22.37 -24.70 21.74
N ILE A 581 -21.70 -24.15 20.72
CA ILE A 581 -21.76 -24.68 19.35
C ILE A 581 -21.20 -26.11 19.31
N ALA A 582 -20.02 -26.34 19.90
CA ALA A 582 -19.38 -27.66 19.93
C ALA A 582 -20.25 -28.73 20.62
N ARG A 583 -20.97 -28.37 21.70
CA ARG A 583 -21.93 -29.26 22.38
C ARG A 583 -23.18 -29.55 21.54
N ASN A 584 -23.57 -28.64 20.66
CA ASN A 584 -24.76 -28.72 19.83
C ASN A 584 -24.45 -29.11 18.37
N GLY A 585 -23.61 -30.13 18.19
CA GLY A 585 -23.31 -30.71 16.88
C GLY A 585 -22.15 -30.08 16.11
N GLY A 586 -21.58 -28.98 16.60
CA GLY A 586 -20.28 -28.46 16.15
C GLY A 586 -20.22 -27.88 14.74
N ASP A 587 -21.34 -27.72 14.03
CA ASP A 587 -21.32 -27.19 12.66
C ASP A 587 -21.05 -25.68 12.64
N VAL A 588 -19.93 -25.30 12.03
CA VAL A 588 -19.52 -23.91 11.78
C VAL A 588 -19.37 -23.63 10.28
N SER A 589 -20.12 -24.34 9.44
CA SER A 589 -20.30 -24.01 8.03
C SER A 589 -20.80 -22.55 7.88
N PRO A 590 -20.52 -21.86 6.76
CA PRO A 590 -20.96 -20.47 6.57
C PRO A 590 -22.46 -20.26 6.80
N ALA A 591 -23.30 -21.22 6.39
CA ALA A 591 -24.74 -21.19 6.67
C ALA A 591 -25.05 -21.31 8.18
N ALA A 592 -24.49 -22.32 8.86
CA ALA A 592 -24.74 -22.54 10.29
C ALA A 592 -24.22 -21.38 11.15
N LEU A 593 -23.02 -20.88 10.86
CA LEU A 593 -22.44 -19.73 11.54
C LEU A 593 -23.23 -18.44 11.26
N GLY A 594 -23.70 -18.25 10.03
CA GLY A 594 -24.57 -17.13 9.66
C GLY A 594 -25.88 -17.14 10.45
N GLU A 595 -26.56 -18.29 10.54
CA GLU A 595 -27.78 -18.47 11.32
C GLU A 595 -27.54 -18.23 12.82
N PHE A 596 -26.42 -18.74 13.36
CA PHE A 596 -26.01 -18.48 14.73
C PHE A 596 -25.83 -16.98 15.00
N LEU A 597 -25.07 -16.28 14.15
CA LEU A 597 -24.84 -14.85 14.28
C LEU A 597 -26.13 -14.04 14.14
N GLN A 598 -27.09 -14.47 13.32
CA GLN A 598 -28.39 -13.79 13.20
C GLN A 598 -29.23 -13.91 14.46
N LYS A 599 -29.16 -15.04 15.18
CA LYS A 599 -29.91 -15.29 16.42
C LYS A 599 -29.34 -14.56 17.65
N LEU A 600 -28.06 -14.18 17.62
CA LEU A 600 -27.43 -13.46 18.74
C LEU A 600 -28.04 -12.06 18.93
N SER A 601 -28.23 -11.69 20.19
CA SER A 601 -28.60 -10.31 20.55
C SER A 601 -27.47 -9.34 20.20
N ASP A 602 -27.80 -8.07 19.99
CA ASP A 602 -26.79 -7.03 19.72
C ASP A 602 -25.81 -6.86 20.88
N GLY A 603 -26.27 -7.07 22.12
CA GLY A 603 -25.43 -7.10 23.32
C GLY A 603 -24.42 -8.25 23.31
N ASP A 604 -24.86 -9.46 22.95
CA ASP A 604 -23.98 -10.64 22.87
C ASP A 604 -22.94 -10.50 21.74
N LYS A 605 -23.35 -9.97 20.58
CA LYS A 605 -22.42 -9.66 19.48
C LYS A 605 -21.37 -8.66 19.93
N LYS A 606 -21.77 -7.56 20.58
CA LYS A 606 -20.85 -6.52 21.07
C LYS A 606 -19.90 -7.07 22.14
N ALA A 607 -20.38 -7.99 22.98
CA ALA A 607 -19.59 -8.63 24.00
C ALA A 607 -18.58 -9.65 23.46
N ALA A 608 -18.80 -10.26 22.29
CA ALA A 608 -17.90 -11.27 21.72
C ALA A 608 -17.00 -10.77 20.57
N PHE A 609 -17.36 -9.66 19.92
CA PHE A 609 -16.60 -9.09 18.81
C PHE A 609 -15.42 -8.25 19.30
N SER A 610 -14.44 -8.02 18.41
CA SER A 610 -13.34 -7.08 18.66
C SER A 610 -13.88 -5.70 19.10
N PRO A 611 -13.41 -5.13 20.23
CA PRO A 611 -13.86 -3.82 20.69
C PRO A 611 -13.70 -2.76 19.60
N ALA A 612 -14.65 -1.84 19.48
CA ALA A 612 -14.51 -0.76 18.51
C ALA A 612 -13.41 0.22 18.96
N PRO A 613 -12.53 0.71 18.05
CA PRO A 613 -11.67 1.83 18.38
C PRO A 613 -12.51 3.09 18.62
N THR A 614 -11.95 4.06 19.34
CA THR A 614 -12.54 5.39 19.44
C THR A 614 -12.46 6.07 18.09
N ILE A 615 -13.61 6.38 17.48
CA ILE A 615 -13.67 7.02 16.17
C ILE A 615 -13.68 8.54 16.37
N LEU A 616 -12.78 9.24 15.67
CA LEU A 616 -12.70 10.69 15.72
C LEU A 616 -13.62 11.31 14.66
N PRO A 617 -14.43 12.34 14.99
CA PRO A 617 -15.28 12.99 14.01
C PRO A 617 -14.45 13.82 13.02
N ALA A 618 -14.60 13.55 11.73
CA ALA A 618 -14.02 14.36 10.67
C ALA A 618 -14.95 15.54 10.34
N THR A 619 -14.60 16.74 10.80
CA THR A 619 -15.40 17.96 10.61
C THR A 619 -15.03 18.70 9.33
N ASP A 620 -15.92 19.60 8.88
CA ASP A 620 -15.70 20.46 7.71
C ASP A 620 -14.42 21.30 7.82
N ILE A 621 -14.14 21.85 9.00
CA ILE A 621 -12.91 22.61 9.28
C ILE A 621 -11.64 21.76 9.06
N LEU A 622 -11.68 20.48 9.43
CA LEU A 622 -10.54 19.58 9.23
C LEU A 622 -10.30 19.30 7.76
N PHE A 623 -11.37 19.07 6.98
CA PHE A 623 -11.25 18.93 5.54
C PHE A 623 -10.71 20.20 4.87
N ASP A 624 -11.06 21.39 5.37
CA ASP A 624 -10.42 22.64 4.93
C ASP A 624 -8.93 22.64 5.25
N HIS A 625 -8.54 22.36 6.50
CA HIS A 625 -7.13 22.34 6.90
C HIS A 625 -6.29 21.42 6.02
N TRP A 626 -6.76 20.20 5.74
CA TRP A 626 -6.07 19.25 4.86
C TRP A 626 -5.99 19.73 3.40
N SER A 627 -7.02 20.42 2.91
CA SER A 627 -7.05 20.94 1.52
C SER A 627 -6.06 22.09 1.23
N LEU A 628 -5.53 22.76 2.26
CA LEU A 628 -4.57 23.87 2.15
C LEU A 628 -3.15 23.38 1.84
N THR A 629 -2.97 22.77 0.68
CA THR A 629 -1.75 22.05 0.30
C THR A 629 -0.54 22.95 0.04
N SER A 630 -0.71 24.25 -0.18
CA SER A 630 0.42 25.17 -0.40
C SER A 630 1.11 25.58 0.90
N ILE A 631 0.46 25.40 2.06
CA ILE A 631 1.02 25.65 3.39
C ILE A 631 1.90 24.45 3.78
N GLY A 632 3.22 24.69 3.83
CA GLY A 632 4.24 23.66 4.04
C GLY A 632 4.60 23.41 5.51
N TRP A 633 5.71 22.71 5.73
CA TRP A 633 6.32 22.50 7.04
C TRP A 633 7.32 23.62 7.32
N VAL A 634 7.34 24.12 8.55
CA VAL A 634 8.30 25.11 9.04
C VAL A 634 9.23 24.48 10.05
N ASN A 635 10.46 24.98 10.11
CA ASN A 635 11.39 24.60 11.15
C ASN A 635 11.04 25.37 12.44
N GLY A 636 10.76 24.66 13.52
CA GLY A 636 10.54 25.25 14.84
C GLY A 636 11.83 25.82 15.42
N PRO A 637 11.74 26.72 16.42
CA PRO A 637 12.91 27.27 17.11
C PRO A 637 13.74 26.20 17.85
N ASP A 638 13.18 24.99 18.03
CA ASP A 638 13.84 23.80 18.58
C ASP A 638 14.51 22.90 17.51
N GLY A 639 14.60 23.37 16.26
CA GLY A 639 15.15 22.60 15.13
C GLY A 639 14.23 21.47 14.64
N ARG A 640 12.99 21.40 15.13
CA ARG A 640 12.01 20.38 14.73
C ARG A 640 11.08 20.91 13.66
N TRP A 641 10.97 20.17 12.56
CA TRP A 641 9.97 20.43 11.52
C TRP A 641 8.56 20.20 12.07
N ARG A 642 7.69 21.21 11.95
CA ARG A 642 6.27 21.16 12.31
C ARG A 642 5.44 21.62 11.12
N ASP A 643 4.19 21.20 11.05
CA ASP A 643 3.28 21.77 10.06
C ASP A 643 3.17 23.27 10.34
N ALA A 644 3.30 24.10 9.30
CA ALA A 644 3.18 25.54 9.44
C ALA A 644 1.76 25.99 9.75
N LEU A 645 0.77 25.11 9.54
CA LEU A 645 -0.61 25.34 9.94
C LEU A 645 -0.86 24.76 11.34
N PRO A 646 -0.98 25.60 12.39
CA PRO A 646 -1.34 25.13 13.72
C PRO A 646 -2.70 24.43 13.69
N GLY A 647 -2.80 23.26 14.32
CA GLY A 647 -4.07 22.54 14.44
C GLY A 647 -4.49 21.72 13.21
N ARG A 648 -3.61 21.53 12.20
CA ARG A 648 -3.81 20.44 11.22
C ARG A 648 -3.40 19.11 11.86
N PRO A 649 -4.35 18.19 12.15
CA PRO A 649 -4.00 16.90 12.74
C PRO A 649 -3.37 15.98 11.69
N THR A 650 -2.65 14.97 12.18
CA THR A 650 -2.23 13.86 11.32
C THR A 650 -3.45 13.02 10.95
N VAL A 651 -3.39 12.32 9.82
CA VAL A 651 -4.56 11.64 9.24
C VAL A 651 -4.79 10.24 9.82
N GLU A 652 -3.75 9.61 10.35
CA GLU A 652 -3.77 8.20 10.80
C GLU A 652 -4.87 7.91 11.85
N PRO A 653 -5.11 8.77 12.86
CA PRO A 653 -6.19 8.56 13.82
C PRO A 653 -7.60 8.56 13.21
N TYR A 654 -7.79 9.21 12.05
CA TYR A 654 -9.05 9.23 11.32
C TYR A 654 -9.20 8.03 10.37
N LEU A 655 -8.08 7.38 10.02
CA LEU A 655 -8.09 6.17 9.20
C LEU A 655 -8.34 4.93 10.07
N HIS A 656 -7.67 4.81 11.21
CA HIS A 656 -7.66 3.58 12.02
C HIS A 656 -8.45 3.70 13.33
N GLY A 657 -8.79 4.93 13.75
CA GLY A 657 -9.35 5.19 15.08
C GLY A 657 -8.28 5.15 16.16
N VAL A 658 -8.69 5.38 17.42
CA VAL A 658 -7.82 5.37 18.60
C VAL A 658 -8.24 4.24 19.53
N ALA A 659 -7.41 3.20 19.63
CA ALA A 659 -7.65 2.06 20.50
C ALA A 659 -6.50 1.87 21.48
N ASP A 660 -6.80 1.82 22.78
CA ASP A 660 -5.80 1.51 23.82
C ASP A 660 -5.35 0.04 23.78
N TRP A 661 -6.16 -0.83 23.17
CA TRP A 661 -5.89 -2.27 23.04
C TRP A 661 -5.14 -2.64 21.76
N ASP A 662 -5.05 -1.74 20.78
CA ASP A 662 -4.27 -1.92 19.55
C ASP A 662 -3.03 -1.00 19.62
N PRO A 663 -1.90 -1.51 20.13
CA PRO A 663 -0.72 -0.67 20.35
C PRO A 663 -0.20 -0.12 19.02
N PRO A 664 0.36 1.09 19.00
CA PRO A 664 0.93 1.66 17.78
C PRO A 664 2.00 0.73 17.22
N GLU A 665 2.21 0.80 15.91
CA GLU A 665 3.23 0.02 15.22
C GLU A 665 4.33 0.91 14.67
N THR A 666 5.52 0.35 14.57
CA THR A 666 6.73 1.00 14.06
C THR A 666 7.29 0.15 12.93
N HIS A 667 7.73 0.82 11.86
CA HIS A 667 8.44 0.15 10.78
C HIS A 667 9.95 0.19 11.03
N VAL A 668 10.65 -0.86 10.64
CA VAL A 668 12.11 -0.94 10.69
C VAL A 668 12.64 -1.32 9.31
N ALA A 669 13.70 -0.67 8.83
CA ALA A 669 14.35 -0.97 7.57
C ALA A 669 15.87 -0.99 7.73
N TRP A 670 16.58 -1.68 6.84
CA TRP A 670 18.04 -1.78 6.84
C TRP A 670 18.61 -1.25 5.54
N ARG A 671 19.61 -0.36 5.63
CA ARG A 671 20.25 0.25 4.47
C ARG A 671 21.76 0.41 4.66
N ALA A 672 22.52 0.09 3.62
CA ALA A 672 23.98 0.15 3.62
C ALA A 672 24.48 1.60 3.51
N ASP A 673 23.75 2.44 2.78
CA ASP A 673 24.07 3.85 2.61
C ASP A 673 23.95 4.66 3.90
N ILE A 674 23.19 4.23 4.92
CA ILE A 674 23.04 5.00 6.19
C ILE A 674 24.37 5.14 6.94
N ALA A 675 25.19 4.08 6.98
CA ALA A 675 26.52 4.18 7.58
C ALA A 675 27.38 5.20 6.81
N LEU A 676 27.37 5.15 5.49
CA LEU A 676 28.14 6.03 4.61
C LEU A 676 27.65 7.49 4.70
N LEU A 677 26.33 7.69 4.65
CA LEU A 677 25.66 8.99 4.82
C LEU A 677 25.93 9.57 6.20
N SER A 678 26.06 8.73 7.22
CA SER A 678 26.44 9.19 8.55
C SER A 678 27.88 9.66 8.61
N MET A 679 28.79 9.10 7.80
CA MET A 679 30.25 9.31 7.86
C MET A 679 30.81 10.28 6.80
N ALA A 680 29.99 10.82 5.88
CA ALA A 680 30.49 11.63 4.77
C ALA A 680 30.91 13.07 5.20
N GLY A 681 32.07 13.17 5.86
CA GLY A 681 32.79 14.41 6.13
C GLY A 681 34.06 14.14 6.94
N LYS A 682 35.18 14.75 6.53
CA LYS A 682 36.42 14.76 7.31
C LYS A 682 36.49 16.01 8.16
N ASP A 683 36.96 15.93 9.40
CA ASP A 683 37.33 17.12 10.17
C ASP A 683 38.62 17.76 9.65
N GLN A 684 39.03 18.84 10.31
CA GLN A 684 40.26 19.58 10.04
C GLN A 684 41.54 18.74 10.17
N ASP A 685 41.46 17.56 10.81
CA ASP A 685 42.57 16.62 10.97
C ASP A 685 42.49 15.45 9.96
N GLY A 686 41.47 15.45 9.08
CA GLY A 686 41.29 14.43 8.04
C GLY A 686 40.56 13.16 8.52
N GLU A 687 40.04 13.13 9.74
CA GLU A 687 39.33 11.99 10.31
C GLU A 687 37.83 12.04 9.98
N GLU A 688 37.22 10.88 9.73
CA GLU A 688 35.80 10.76 9.37
C GLU A 688 34.91 11.09 10.59
N VAL A 689 34.07 12.12 10.50
CA VAL A 689 33.21 12.56 11.62
C VAL A 689 31.72 12.49 11.26
N PRO A 690 30.86 11.96 12.15
CA PRO A 690 29.44 11.81 11.87
C PRO A 690 28.69 13.13 11.58
N TYR A 691 27.77 13.16 10.60
CA TYR A 691 26.92 14.34 10.31
C TYR A 691 26.22 14.92 11.56
N SER A 692 26.08 16.24 11.58
CA SER A 692 25.32 16.96 12.61
C SER A 692 23.83 16.58 12.57
N LYS A 693 23.17 16.62 13.75
CA LYS A 693 21.73 16.39 13.91
C LYS A 693 20.86 17.33 13.06
N ASP A 694 21.39 18.49 12.67
CA ASP A 694 20.61 19.59 12.07
C ASP A 694 20.56 19.57 10.53
N ASP A 695 21.37 18.76 9.82
CA ASP A 695 21.35 18.67 8.35
C ASP A 695 20.35 17.61 7.84
N THR A 696 19.06 17.91 8.01
CA THR A 696 17.93 17.05 7.56
C THR A 696 17.59 17.21 6.07
N THR A 697 18.18 18.22 5.40
CA THR A 697 17.85 18.57 4.01
C THR A 697 18.35 17.53 3.01
N ASN A 698 19.54 16.96 3.25
CA ASN A 698 20.11 15.93 2.38
C ASN A 698 19.41 14.58 2.55
N LEU A 699 19.05 14.20 3.78
CA LEU A 699 18.23 13.01 4.03
C LEU A 699 16.92 13.05 3.24
N LYS A 700 16.21 14.18 3.31
CA LYS A 700 14.96 14.35 2.58
C LYS A 700 15.14 14.13 1.08
N LYS A 701 16.16 14.73 0.46
CA LYS A 701 16.45 14.53 -0.98
C LYS A 701 16.77 13.07 -1.29
N VAL A 702 17.57 12.39 -0.47
CA VAL A 702 17.91 10.97 -0.67
C VAL A 702 16.66 10.10 -0.63
N PHE A 703 15.78 10.29 0.36
CA PHE A 703 14.56 9.49 0.47
C PHE A 703 13.43 9.94 -0.47
N GLU A 704 13.46 11.17 -1.01
CA GLU A 704 12.58 11.60 -2.10
C GLU A 704 12.99 10.96 -3.44
N VAL A 705 14.29 10.90 -3.72
CA VAL A 705 14.84 10.29 -4.95
C VAL A 705 14.84 8.76 -4.87
N PHE A 706 15.09 8.21 -3.67
CA PHE A 706 15.23 6.78 -3.42
C PHE A 706 14.40 6.34 -2.19
N PRO A 707 13.06 6.34 -2.30
CA PRO A 707 12.16 6.06 -1.18
C PRO A 707 12.31 4.62 -0.68
N LEU A 708 11.94 4.38 0.58
CA LEU A 708 11.86 3.03 1.14
C LEU A 708 10.76 2.24 0.44
N ARG A 709 11.10 1.07 -0.07
CA ARG A 709 10.16 0.04 -0.50
C ARG A 709 9.74 -0.79 0.69
N SER A 710 8.55 -1.35 0.66
CA SER A 710 8.13 -2.28 1.71
C SER A 710 8.91 -3.59 1.72
N ALA A 711 9.57 -3.96 0.63
CA ALA A 711 10.52 -5.07 0.64
C ALA A 711 11.65 -4.83 1.66
N GLU A 712 12.03 -3.56 1.87
CA GLU A 712 13.02 -3.13 2.85
C GLU A 712 12.46 -3.06 4.27
N GLN A 713 11.13 -3.01 4.42
CA GLN A 713 10.46 -2.69 5.68
C GLN A 713 9.87 -3.91 6.36
N LEU A 714 10.11 -3.98 7.66
CA LEU A 714 9.41 -4.81 8.63
C LEU A 714 8.46 -3.92 9.43
N ARG A 715 7.30 -4.43 9.84
CA ARG A 715 6.33 -3.75 10.71
C ARG A 715 6.14 -4.56 11.97
N ASP A 716 6.21 -3.94 13.14
CA ASP A 716 5.98 -4.63 14.41
C ASP A 716 5.39 -3.65 15.44
N ARG A 717 4.87 -4.19 16.56
CA ARG A 717 4.38 -3.36 17.66
C ARG A 717 5.50 -2.48 18.17
N THR A 718 5.18 -1.20 18.38
CA THR A 718 6.17 -0.20 18.80
C THR A 718 6.88 -0.61 20.08
N ASP A 719 6.19 -1.23 21.04
CA ASP A 719 6.81 -1.68 22.28
C ASP A 719 7.82 -2.82 22.07
N ARG A 720 7.51 -3.80 21.20
CA ARG A 720 8.46 -4.84 20.78
C ARG A 720 9.64 -4.25 20.02
N VAL A 721 9.41 -3.31 19.10
CA VAL A 721 10.52 -2.61 18.40
C VAL A 721 11.43 -1.91 19.40
N VAL A 722 10.88 -1.20 20.39
CA VAL A 722 11.68 -0.56 21.45
C VAL A 722 12.52 -1.58 22.21
N GLU A 723 11.96 -2.75 22.55
CA GLU A 723 12.68 -3.83 23.23
C GLU A 723 13.81 -4.41 22.36
N GLU A 724 13.54 -4.72 21.10
CA GLU A 724 14.54 -5.29 20.19
C GLU A 724 15.65 -4.28 19.86
N LEU A 725 15.33 -3.00 19.64
CA LEU A 725 16.33 -1.96 19.49
C LEU A 725 17.19 -1.79 20.76
N ALA A 726 16.61 -1.97 21.95
CA ALA A 726 17.36 -1.93 23.20
C ALA A 726 18.34 -3.10 23.31
N LYS A 727 17.96 -4.30 22.85
CA LYS A 727 18.85 -5.47 22.76
C LYS A 727 19.99 -5.22 21.77
N ILE A 728 19.72 -4.63 20.60
CA ILE A 728 20.78 -4.23 19.64
C ILE A 728 21.75 -3.26 20.30
N ALA A 729 21.24 -2.20 20.94
CA ALA A 729 22.06 -1.21 21.61
C ALA A 729 22.91 -1.80 22.75
N ALA A 730 22.37 -2.76 23.50
CA ALA A 730 23.12 -3.48 24.53
C ALA A 730 24.22 -4.37 23.92
N ARG A 731 23.90 -5.15 22.89
CA ARG A 731 24.87 -6.03 22.20
C ARG A 731 26.06 -5.26 21.65
N LEU A 732 25.82 -4.12 20.99
CA LEU A 732 26.88 -3.27 20.44
C LEU A 732 27.79 -2.70 21.54
N ARG A 733 27.25 -2.37 22.71
CA ARG A 733 28.05 -1.96 23.87
C ARG A 733 28.90 -3.10 24.43
N ASP A 734 28.32 -4.29 24.58
CA ASP A 734 29.01 -5.46 25.15
C ASP A 734 30.14 -5.97 24.27
N GLU A 735 29.92 -6.05 22.95
CA GLU A 735 30.93 -6.43 21.95
C GLU A 735 32.15 -5.49 22.05
N HIS A 736 31.92 -4.18 22.16
CA HIS A 736 32.98 -3.19 22.32
C HIS A 736 33.77 -3.33 23.64
N HIS A 737 33.08 -3.62 24.76
CA HIS A 737 33.75 -3.86 26.05
C HIS A 737 34.64 -5.11 26.04
N THR A 738 34.27 -6.15 25.29
CA THR A 738 35.11 -7.35 25.16
C THR A 738 36.34 -7.14 24.28
N GLU A 739 36.27 -6.27 23.28
CA GLU A 739 37.35 -5.97 22.35
C GLU A 739 38.38 -4.98 22.92
N THR A 740 37.92 -3.94 23.63
CA THR A 740 38.80 -3.00 24.37
C THR A 740 39.61 -3.69 25.47
N ARG A 741 39.17 -4.86 25.95
CA ARG A 741 39.94 -5.67 26.90
C ARG A 741 41.09 -6.46 26.26
N ARG A 742 41.09 -6.60 24.92
CA ARG A 742 42.08 -7.39 24.14
C ARG A 742 43.15 -6.53 23.46
N VAL A 743 42.93 -5.23 23.26
CA VAL A 743 43.87 -4.33 22.56
C VAL A 743 44.28 -3.18 23.49
N ARG A 744 45.58 -3.11 23.81
CA ARG A 744 46.23 -1.96 24.48
C ARG A 744 46.92 -1.13 23.39
N ASP A 745 46.19 -0.30 22.67
CA ASP A 745 46.80 0.75 21.86
C ASP A 745 45.86 1.96 21.72
N ASP A 746 46.37 3.15 22.01
CA ASP A 746 45.57 4.36 22.33
C ASP A 746 45.06 5.11 21.08
N THR A 747 45.47 4.71 19.87
CA THR A 747 45.13 5.40 18.61
C THR A 747 43.89 4.85 17.89
N GLU A 748 43.40 3.66 18.27
CA GLU A 748 42.21 3.03 17.65
C GLU A 748 40.88 3.46 18.29
N VAL A 749 40.93 4.24 19.37
CA VAL A 749 39.79 4.53 20.26
C VAL A 749 38.79 5.53 19.64
N ALA A 750 39.25 6.44 18.78
CA ALA A 750 38.39 7.47 18.18
C ALA A 750 37.47 6.92 17.06
N ARG A 751 37.97 6.04 16.17
CA ARG A 751 37.17 5.39 15.11
C ARG A 751 36.12 4.41 15.65
N LYS A 752 36.37 3.80 16.82
CA LYS A 752 35.48 2.79 17.43
C LYS A 752 34.26 3.35 18.17
N SER A 753 34.15 4.68 18.41
CA SER A 753 32.97 5.27 19.07
C SER A 753 31.72 5.35 18.17
N ILE A 754 31.90 5.24 16.85
CA ILE A 754 30.80 5.28 15.86
C ILE A 754 30.05 3.94 15.79
N ASP A 755 30.71 2.82 16.11
CA ASP A 755 30.12 1.47 16.06
C ASP A 755 29.33 1.10 17.34
N THR A 756 29.60 1.74 18.48
CA THR A 756 28.93 1.41 19.76
C THR A 756 27.55 2.03 19.93
N ASP A 757 27.31 3.17 19.28
CA ASP A 757 26.04 3.88 19.30
C ASP A 757 25.77 4.55 17.94
N PRO A 758 25.35 3.76 16.93
CA PRO A 758 25.25 4.21 15.55
C PRO A 758 24.17 5.28 15.37
N LEU A 759 24.38 6.15 14.37
CA LEU A 759 23.34 7.05 13.87
C LEU A 759 22.33 6.26 13.05
N VAL A 760 21.06 6.55 13.28
CA VAL A 760 19.91 5.98 12.58
C VAL A 760 19.02 7.11 12.07
N VAL A 761 18.20 6.81 11.06
CA VAL A 761 17.20 7.75 10.55
C VAL A 761 15.85 7.40 11.13
N VAL A 762 15.15 8.39 11.70
CA VAL A 762 13.76 8.26 12.12
C VAL A 762 12.90 9.09 11.18
N MET A 763 11.91 8.45 10.57
CA MET A 763 10.93 9.06 9.68
C MET A 763 9.56 9.07 10.35
N LYS A 764 8.88 10.22 10.38
CA LYS A 764 7.50 10.34 10.90
C LYS A 764 6.69 11.28 10.00
N GLY A 765 5.73 10.73 9.26
CA GLY A 765 5.05 11.46 8.18
C GLY A 765 6.04 11.92 7.10
N ALA A 766 6.10 13.22 6.83
CA ALA A 766 7.04 13.81 5.88
C ALA A 766 8.38 14.27 6.51
N ALA A 767 8.57 14.08 7.83
CA ALA A 767 9.75 14.52 8.55
C ALA A 767 10.84 13.42 8.60
N PHE A 768 12.10 13.83 8.41
CA PHE A 768 13.29 12.98 8.49
C PHE A 768 14.25 13.55 9.54
N THR A 769 14.70 12.73 10.48
CA THR A 769 15.63 13.17 11.54
C THR A 769 16.72 12.14 11.79
N TRP A 770 17.95 12.61 12.01
CA TRP A 770 19.04 11.81 12.56
C TRP A 770 18.86 11.63 14.07
N GLU A 771 19.02 10.40 14.56
CA GLU A 771 19.04 10.10 15.99
C GLU A 771 20.12 9.06 16.30
N ARG A 772 20.59 9.02 17.55
CA ARG A 772 21.45 7.93 18.04
C ARG A 772 20.59 6.79 18.54
N LEU A 773 20.97 5.55 18.25
CA LEU A 773 20.22 4.36 18.65
C LEU A 773 19.95 4.33 20.16
N SER A 774 20.93 4.67 20.98
CA SER A 774 20.82 4.75 22.45
C SER A 774 19.75 5.73 22.95
N ARG A 775 19.41 6.76 22.16
CA ARG A 775 18.40 7.78 22.50
C ARG A 775 16.98 7.41 22.08
N LEU A 776 16.83 6.32 21.33
CA LEU A 776 15.53 5.78 20.93
C LEU A 776 15.02 4.69 21.86
N VAL A 777 15.88 4.19 22.75
CA VAL A 777 15.60 3.07 23.65
C VAL A 777 15.56 3.54 25.11
N PRO A 778 14.93 2.77 26.02
CA PRO A 778 14.86 3.14 27.42
C PRO A 778 16.27 3.19 28.04
N GLY A 779 16.48 4.15 28.93
CA GLY A 779 17.76 4.36 29.63
C GLY A 779 17.54 5.15 30.92
N GLU A 780 18.61 5.57 31.60
CA GLU A 780 18.51 6.24 32.91
C GLU A 780 17.58 7.46 32.94
N LYS A 781 17.45 8.18 31.82
CA LYS A 781 16.65 9.40 31.69
C LYS A 781 15.33 9.23 30.93
N MET A 782 15.09 8.08 30.29
CA MET A 782 13.96 7.87 29.39
C MET A 782 13.19 6.61 29.77
N LYS A 783 11.90 6.77 30.09
CA LYS A 783 11.01 5.65 30.42
C LYS A 783 10.60 4.90 29.15
N LYS A 784 10.17 3.65 29.34
CA LYS A 784 9.73 2.77 28.24
C LYS A 784 8.55 3.36 27.47
N GLU A 785 7.59 3.98 28.17
CA GLU A 785 6.43 4.59 27.55
C GLU A 785 6.80 5.80 26.68
N ASP A 786 7.81 6.57 27.07
CA ASP A 786 8.27 7.75 26.32
C ASP A 786 9.01 7.33 25.04
N ALA A 787 9.84 6.27 25.13
CA ALA A 787 10.49 5.67 23.96
C ALA A 787 9.44 5.14 22.97
N ALA A 788 8.40 4.46 23.47
CA ALA A 788 7.30 3.98 22.65
C ALA A 788 6.53 5.12 21.97
N ARG A 789 6.13 6.18 22.70
CA ARG A 789 5.46 7.35 22.09
C ARG A 789 6.30 8.02 21.01
N ARG A 790 7.62 8.03 21.16
CA ARG A 790 8.55 8.61 20.19
C ARG A 790 8.57 7.80 18.89
N LEU A 791 8.55 6.48 18.98
CA LEU A 791 8.61 5.57 17.82
C LEU A 791 7.23 5.19 17.26
N ALA A 792 6.14 5.50 17.95
CA ALA A 792 4.78 5.24 17.49
C ALA A 792 4.55 5.83 16.07
N PHE A 793 4.16 4.95 15.14
CA PHE A 793 3.93 5.23 13.71
C PHE A 793 5.15 5.77 12.95
N ALA A 794 6.36 5.59 13.50
CA ALA A 794 7.60 5.98 12.84
C ALA A 794 8.15 4.84 11.97
N THR A 795 9.06 5.20 11.06
CA THR A 795 9.97 4.25 10.40
C THR A 795 11.39 4.52 10.88
N VAL A 796 12.06 3.49 11.42
CA VAL A 796 13.45 3.53 11.86
C VAL A 796 14.31 2.85 10.79
N VAL A 797 15.24 3.58 10.19
CA VAL A 797 16.19 3.04 9.21
C VAL A 797 17.53 2.81 9.88
N LEU A 798 17.89 1.53 10.00
CA LEU A 798 19.11 1.05 10.63
C LEU A 798 20.22 0.84 9.59
N PRO A 799 21.49 1.10 9.94
CA PRO A 799 22.63 0.65 9.15
C PRO A 799 22.69 -0.87 9.08
N VAL A 800 23.05 -1.47 7.93
CA VAL A 800 23.14 -2.94 7.82
C VAL A 800 24.09 -3.60 8.84
N LYS A 801 25.15 -2.90 9.24
CA LYS A 801 26.15 -3.41 10.18
C LYS A 801 25.59 -3.73 11.58
N VAL A 802 24.45 -3.16 11.96
CA VAL A 802 23.89 -3.40 13.30
C VAL A 802 23.22 -4.76 13.43
N GLY A 803 22.91 -5.47 12.33
CA GLY A 803 22.18 -6.74 12.38
C GLY A 803 20.74 -6.58 12.89
N GLY A 804 20.26 -7.55 13.66
CA GLY A 804 18.92 -7.52 14.26
C GLY A 804 17.80 -8.14 13.41
N LEU A 805 18.12 -8.76 12.27
CA LEU A 805 17.14 -9.42 11.40
C LEU A 805 17.46 -10.92 11.26
N THR A 806 16.50 -11.77 11.56
CA THR A 806 16.64 -13.23 11.41
C THR A 806 16.62 -13.65 9.93
N LYS A 807 17.08 -14.88 9.63
CA LYS A 807 17.01 -15.45 8.26
C LYS A 807 15.59 -15.55 7.71
N ASP A 808 14.59 -15.67 8.57
CA ASP A 808 13.18 -15.71 8.20
C ASP A 808 12.53 -14.33 8.18
N GLY A 809 13.32 -13.26 8.31
CA GLY A 809 12.89 -11.87 8.13
C GLY A 809 12.19 -11.26 9.34
N MET A 810 12.39 -11.78 10.56
CA MET A 810 11.81 -11.21 11.79
C MET A 810 12.83 -10.35 12.54
N LEU A 811 12.34 -9.36 13.31
CA LEU A 811 13.17 -8.52 14.16
C LEU A 811 13.53 -9.28 15.45
N ASP A 812 14.83 -9.45 15.67
CA ASP A 812 15.43 -10.02 16.88
C ASP A 812 16.78 -9.34 17.15
N GLY A 813 16.83 -8.50 18.18
CA GLY A 813 18.01 -7.72 18.53
C GLY A 813 19.21 -8.54 18.98
N ALA A 814 19.02 -9.82 19.33
CA ALA A 814 20.11 -10.74 19.61
C ALA A 814 20.81 -11.26 18.33
N THR A 815 20.15 -11.16 17.18
CA THR A 815 20.69 -11.65 15.90
C THR A 815 21.84 -10.76 15.41
N LYS A 816 23.01 -11.37 15.20
CA LYS A 816 24.20 -10.74 14.63
C LYS A 816 24.03 -10.48 13.12
N PRO A 817 24.71 -9.48 12.55
CA PRO A 817 24.73 -9.30 11.10
C PRO A 817 25.31 -10.55 10.40
N PRO A 818 24.87 -10.87 9.18
CA PRO A 818 25.46 -11.94 8.36
C PRO A 818 26.93 -11.63 8.01
N GLU A 819 27.67 -12.63 7.52
CA GLU A 819 29.08 -12.48 7.12
C GLU A 819 29.28 -11.32 6.13
N ASP A 820 28.34 -11.16 5.19
CA ASP A 820 28.20 -9.99 4.35
C ASP A 820 26.97 -9.18 4.77
N PRO A 821 27.11 -8.12 5.59
CA PRO A 821 26.01 -7.27 6.02
C PRO A 821 25.25 -6.61 4.87
N SER A 822 25.88 -6.42 3.69
CA SER A 822 25.21 -5.77 2.55
C SER A 822 23.99 -6.55 2.05
N THR A 823 23.94 -7.86 2.32
CA THR A 823 22.78 -8.73 2.02
C THR A 823 21.50 -8.32 2.76
N LEU A 824 21.60 -7.55 3.86
CA LEU A 824 20.44 -6.97 4.54
C LEU A 824 19.84 -5.78 3.76
N ASP A 825 20.59 -5.15 2.86
CA ASP A 825 20.08 -4.08 2.01
C ASP A 825 19.46 -4.65 0.73
N VAL A 826 18.14 -4.77 0.74
CA VAL A 826 17.35 -5.32 -0.37
C VAL A 826 16.79 -4.22 -1.27
N ALA A 827 17.21 -2.97 -1.10
CA ALA A 827 16.56 -1.84 -1.76
C ALA A 827 16.72 -1.88 -3.29
N GLU A 828 17.78 -2.49 -3.81
CA GLU A 828 18.11 -2.49 -5.25
C GLU A 828 17.28 -3.50 -6.07
N TRP A 829 16.66 -4.46 -5.38
CA TRP A 829 15.90 -5.55 -5.98
C TRP A 829 14.41 -5.21 -6.02
N ASP A 830 13.72 -5.63 -7.07
CA ASP A 830 12.26 -5.66 -7.12
C ASP A 830 11.70 -6.99 -6.57
N SER A 831 10.37 -7.10 -6.56
CA SER A 831 9.66 -8.30 -6.10
C SER A 831 9.90 -9.56 -6.95
N ALA A 832 10.49 -9.43 -8.14
CA ALA A 832 10.89 -10.55 -8.98
C ALA A 832 12.36 -10.97 -8.72
N GLY A 833 13.04 -10.30 -7.78
CA GLY A 833 14.46 -10.52 -7.53
C GLY A 833 15.35 -9.95 -8.63
N LEU A 834 14.83 -9.02 -9.43
CA LEU A 834 15.59 -8.34 -10.48
C LEU A 834 16.08 -6.96 -10.00
N PRO A 835 17.30 -6.57 -10.38
CA PRO A 835 17.85 -5.25 -10.06
C PRO A 835 17.11 -4.17 -10.86
N SER A 836 16.32 -3.36 -10.15
CA SER A 836 15.46 -2.31 -10.74
C SER A 836 15.99 -0.90 -10.48
N ARG A 837 16.86 -0.74 -9.48
CA ARG A 837 17.52 0.52 -9.13
C ARG A 837 18.84 0.24 -8.44
N GLN A 838 19.76 1.21 -8.45
CA GLN A 838 21.08 1.09 -7.84
C GLN A 838 21.49 2.41 -7.17
N ARG A 839 22.15 2.31 -6.01
CA ARG A 839 22.88 3.42 -5.39
C ARG A 839 24.37 3.19 -5.54
N VAL A 840 25.06 4.18 -6.08
CA VAL A 840 26.52 4.14 -6.26
C VAL A 840 27.12 5.36 -5.58
N LEU A 841 28.00 5.15 -4.62
CA LEU A 841 28.83 6.23 -4.10
C LEU A 841 29.98 6.46 -5.09
N ILE A 842 30.10 7.67 -5.60
CA ILE A 842 31.16 8.03 -6.53
C ILE A 842 32.09 9.04 -5.83
N GLY A 843 33.40 8.84 -6.04
CA GLY A 843 34.44 9.77 -5.62
C GLY A 843 34.27 11.17 -6.26
N PRO A 844 35.16 12.12 -5.94
CA PRO A 844 35.04 13.49 -6.42
C PRO A 844 34.99 13.49 -7.94
N ARG A 845 33.99 14.19 -8.49
CA ARG A 845 34.16 14.77 -9.82
C ARG A 845 34.89 16.09 -9.64
N PRO A 846 35.79 16.46 -10.57
CA PRO A 846 36.47 17.75 -10.50
C PRO A 846 35.43 18.85 -10.32
N SER A 847 35.70 19.76 -9.38
CA SER A 847 34.96 21.01 -9.31
C SER A 847 34.97 21.64 -10.70
N PRO A 848 33.83 22.15 -11.19
CA PRO A 848 33.85 23.06 -12.33
C PRO A 848 34.80 24.20 -11.95
N GLY A 849 35.93 24.27 -12.64
CA GLY A 849 36.95 25.29 -12.37
C GLY A 849 36.35 26.68 -12.49
N ASP A 850 36.96 27.65 -11.81
CA ASP A 850 36.60 29.07 -11.84
C ASP A 850 36.81 29.76 -13.22
N ASP A 851 36.89 28.97 -14.29
CA ASP A 851 36.63 29.44 -15.64
C ASP A 851 35.11 29.41 -15.85
N GLU A 852 34.51 30.61 -15.98
CA GLU A 852 33.14 30.76 -16.48
C GLU A 852 32.91 29.80 -17.66
N ASP A 853 31.89 28.94 -17.55
CA ASP A 853 31.28 28.12 -18.63
C ASP A 853 31.41 26.57 -18.60
N THR A 854 31.73 25.92 -17.47
CA THR A 854 31.66 24.43 -17.40
C THR A 854 30.96 23.81 -16.16
N THR A 855 29.98 24.50 -15.58
CA THR A 855 29.25 24.06 -14.36
C THR A 855 27.89 23.40 -14.63
N GLN A 856 27.83 22.38 -15.49
CA GLN A 856 26.78 21.35 -15.54
C GLN A 856 27.18 20.34 -16.62
N GLY A 857 27.88 19.27 -16.23
CA GLY A 857 28.29 18.21 -17.15
C GLY A 857 27.07 17.57 -17.80
N GLU A 858 26.85 17.94 -19.06
CA GLU A 858 26.44 17.09 -20.17
C GLU A 858 25.72 15.79 -19.81
N ASP A 859 24.44 15.70 -20.19
CA ASP A 859 23.85 14.46 -20.68
C ASP A 859 24.62 14.05 -21.96
N GLN A 860 25.83 13.52 -21.81
CA GLN A 860 26.30 12.57 -22.81
C GLN A 860 25.42 11.35 -22.61
N GLU A 861 24.66 11.00 -23.65
CA GLU A 861 24.04 9.69 -23.78
C GLU A 861 25.13 8.67 -23.48
N ALA A 862 25.11 8.10 -22.27
CA ALA A 862 25.87 6.91 -22.01
C ALA A 862 25.32 5.87 -22.99
N GLU A 863 26.12 5.58 -24.02
CA GLU A 863 26.00 4.39 -24.84
C GLU A 863 25.56 3.21 -23.93
N PRO A 864 24.64 2.33 -24.35
CA PRO A 864 23.98 1.32 -23.49
C PRO A 864 24.89 0.24 -22.86
N SER A 865 26.19 0.49 -22.71
CA SER A 865 27.21 -0.49 -22.34
C SER A 865 27.75 -0.41 -20.90
N GLU A 866 27.24 0.47 -20.02
CA GLU A 866 27.66 0.46 -18.60
C GLU A 866 27.12 -0.80 -17.88
N ARG A 867 28.03 -1.74 -17.60
CA ARG A 867 27.83 -2.90 -16.72
C ARG A 867 27.56 -2.42 -15.29
N ALA A 868 26.30 -2.24 -14.90
CA ALA A 868 25.94 -1.92 -13.53
C ALA A 868 26.17 -3.15 -12.64
N LEU A 869 26.83 -2.99 -11.48
CA LEU A 869 27.07 -4.09 -10.54
C LEU A 869 26.14 -4.00 -9.33
N VAL A 870 25.06 -4.79 -9.32
CA VAL A 870 24.11 -4.87 -8.19
C VAL A 870 24.33 -6.19 -7.46
N GLY A 871 24.71 -6.12 -6.17
CA GLY A 871 25.04 -7.31 -5.37
C GLY A 871 26.09 -8.22 -6.00
N GLY A 872 27.09 -7.65 -6.68
CA GLY A 872 28.15 -8.39 -7.38
C GLY A 872 27.77 -8.99 -8.74
N LYS A 873 26.53 -8.84 -9.20
CA LYS A 873 26.08 -9.29 -10.53
C LYS A 873 26.07 -8.13 -11.53
N VAL A 874 26.53 -8.40 -12.76
CA VAL A 874 26.44 -7.44 -13.86
C VAL A 874 25.00 -7.37 -14.36
N VAL A 875 24.48 -6.15 -14.43
CA VAL A 875 23.12 -5.81 -14.81
C VAL A 875 23.17 -4.90 -16.03
N HIS A 876 22.28 -5.16 -16.98
CA HIS A 876 22.08 -4.35 -18.17
C HIS A 876 20.77 -3.54 -18.06
N GLY A 877 20.74 -2.34 -18.65
CA GLY A 877 19.49 -1.56 -18.78
C GLY A 877 19.14 -0.61 -17.62
N LEU A 878 19.99 -0.49 -16.59
CA LEU A 878 19.91 0.60 -15.62
C LEU A 878 20.53 1.86 -16.20
N VAL A 879 19.78 2.96 -16.20
CA VAL A 879 20.25 4.28 -16.66
C VAL A 879 20.48 5.21 -15.48
N ARG A 880 21.55 6.00 -15.56
CA ARG A 880 21.86 7.06 -14.60
C ARG A 880 20.74 8.11 -14.63
N ARG A 881 20.20 8.50 -13.47
CA ARG A 881 19.08 9.46 -13.42
C ARG A 881 19.26 10.61 -12.44
N HIS A 882 19.76 10.33 -11.24
CA HIS A 882 19.85 11.37 -10.21
C HIS A 882 21.18 11.27 -9.48
N TRP A 883 21.64 12.40 -8.95
CA TRP A 883 22.77 12.47 -8.05
C TRP A 883 22.46 13.42 -6.90
N VAL A 884 22.89 13.06 -5.70
CA VAL A 884 22.77 13.90 -4.51
C VAL A 884 24.19 14.19 -4.04
N GLN A 885 24.60 15.45 -4.16
CA GLN A 885 25.86 15.92 -3.62
C GLN A 885 25.74 15.99 -2.10
N LEU A 886 26.65 15.31 -1.39
CA LEU A 886 26.70 15.32 0.07
C LEU A 886 27.45 16.59 0.50
N HIS A 887 26.89 17.37 1.43
CA HIS A 887 27.44 18.67 1.80
C HIS A 887 28.74 18.55 2.62
N LYS A 888 29.66 19.47 2.38
CA LYS A 888 30.95 19.59 3.05
C LYS A 888 30.76 20.19 4.45
N ARG A 889 31.38 19.61 5.49
CA ARG A 889 31.17 20.05 6.89
C ARG A 889 32.09 21.19 7.36
N VAL A 890 33.17 21.50 6.66
CA VAL A 890 34.20 22.41 7.19
C VAL A 890 34.35 23.64 6.28
N GLU A 891 34.60 24.81 6.87
CA GLU A 891 35.22 26.00 6.23
C GLU A 891 36.65 25.70 5.72
N ASN A 892 36.97 24.44 5.43
CA ASN A 892 38.24 24.02 4.89
C ASN A 892 38.01 23.79 3.39
N GLU A 893 38.41 24.74 2.56
CA GLU A 893 38.16 24.78 1.11
C GLU A 893 38.69 23.53 0.38
N ASP A 894 39.48 22.68 1.04
CA ASP A 894 40.18 21.53 0.44
C ASP A 894 39.50 20.15 0.58
N ALA A 895 38.51 19.93 1.46
CA ALA A 895 37.86 18.60 1.56
C ALA A 895 36.94 18.27 0.35
N GLU A 896 37.13 17.12 -0.29
CA GLU A 896 36.41 16.79 -1.53
C GLU A 896 34.96 16.32 -1.28
N PRO A 897 33.94 16.81 -2.02
CA PRO A 897 32.55 16.42 -1.83
C PRO A 897 32.25 15.02 -2.42
N ALA A 898 31.71 14.13 -1.61
CA ALA A 898 31.20 12.83 -2.07
C ALA A 898 29.84 12.98 -2.77
N THR A 899 29.57 12.15 -3.78
CA THR A 899 28.30 12.17 -4.53
C THR A 899 27.64 10.81 -4.52
N LEU A 900 26.37 10.76 -4.14
CA LEU A 900 25.54 9.56 -4.25
C LEU A 900 24.79 9.58 -5.59
N GLU A 901 25.13 8.66 -6.48
CA GLU A 901 24.48 8.46 -7.78
C GLU A 901 23.37 7.41 -7.68
N HIS A 902 22.22 7.70 -8.28
CA HIS A 902 21.08 6.82 -8.38
C HIS A 902 20.83 6.43 -9.85
N ARG A 903 20.74 5.12 -10.10
CA ARG A 903 20.42 4.52 -11.40
C ARG A 903 19.11 3.75 -11.30
N VAL A 904 18.29 3.74 -12.34
CA VAL A 904 16.99 3.04 -12.38
C VAL A 904 16.76 2.39 -13.74
N ALA A 905 15.93 1.36 -13.80
CA ALA A 905 15.61 0.66 -15.05
C ALA A 905 14.99 1.59 -16.11
N LYS A 906 15.38 1.38 -17.37
CA LYS A 906 14.83 2.10 -18.53
C LYS A 906 13.31 1.86 -18.61
N GLY A 907 12.52 2.94 -18.71
CA GLY A 907 11.05 2.88 -18.79
C GLY A 907 10.28 3.39 -17.55
N GLN A 908 10.94 3.69 -16.43
CA GLN A 908 10.26 4.25 -15.24
C GLN A 908 10.22 5.79 -15.18
N ASP A 909 10.84 6.51 -16.11
CA ASP A 909 10.54 7.92 -16.35
C ASP A 909 10.99 8.38 -17.74
N ARG A 910 10.18 9.30 -18.29
CA ARG A 910 10.12 9.76 -19.69
C ARG A 910 11.39 10.52 -20.11
N GLU A 911 11.74 10.38 -21.38
CA GLU A 911 12.81 11.17 -22.00
C GLU A 911 12.42 12.67 -22.04
N PRO A 912 13.34 13.61 -21.78
CA PRO A 912 13.07 15.04 -21.95
C PRO A 912 12.75 15.36 -23.41
N GLY A 913 11.59 15.98 -23.61
CA GLY A 913 11.02 16.27 -24.91
C GLY A 913 11.81 17.25 -25.79
N VAL A 914 11.39 17.27 -27.05
CA VAL A 914 11.85 18.17 -28.12
C VAL A 914 11.51 19.63 -27.78
N ARG A 915 12.19 20.60 -28.41
CA ARG A 915 11.84 22.03 -28.32
C ARG A 915 10.39 22.24 -28.77
N ILE A 916 9.52 22.76 -27.88
CA ILE A 916 8.10 23.03 -28.18
C ILE A 916 7.84 24.53 -28.10
N GLY A 917 7.30 25.12 -29.16
CA GLY A 917 6.87 26.52 -29.19
C GLY A 917 5.69 26.80 -28.24
N LEU A 918 5.71 27.97 -27.59
CA LEU A 918 4.78 28.32 -26.51
C LEU A 918 3.32 28.37 -26.98
N SER A 919 3.04 29.03 -28.11
CA SER A 919 1.67 29.12 -28.64
C SER A 919 1.13 27.75 -29.05
N ALA A 920 1.94 26.96 -29.76
CA ALA A 920 1.56 25.64 -30.22
C ALA A 920 1.28 24.69 -29.03
N HIS A 921 2.10 24.76 -27.98
CA HIS A 921 1.86 24.02 -26.75
C HIS A 921 0.52 24.40 -26.12
N ASN A 922 0.25 25.69 -25.93
CA ASN A 922 -0.98 26.16 -25.29
C ASN A 922 -2.24 25.75 -26.09
N ASP A 923 -2.22 25.83 -27.42
CA ASP A 923 -3.32 25.39 -28.27
C ASP A 923 -3.52 23.86 -28.21
N ALA A 924 -2.42 23.10 -28.14
CA ALA A 924 -2.48 21.65 -27.95
C ALA A 924 -3.09 21.30 -26.58
N VAL A 925 -2.69 22.00 -25.51
CA VAL A 925 -3.23 21.79 -24.16
C VAL A 925 -4.71 22.09 -24.12
N ALA A 926 -5.13 23.22 -24.69
CA ALA A 926 -6.53 23.59 -24.78
C ALA A 926 -7.37 22.54 -25.52
N SER A 927 -6.85 22.02 -26.64
CA SER A 927 -7.50 20.97 -27.42
C SER A 927 -7.58 19.64 -26.66
N ALA A 928 -6.54 19.28 -25.91
CA ALA A 928 -6.55 18.10 -25.05
C ALA A 928 -7.54 18.25 -23.90
N ALA A 929 -7.58 19.42 -23.27
CA ALA A 929 -8.52 19.73 -22.19
C ALA A 929 -9.98 19.68 -22.68
N GLU A 930 -10.27 20.20 -23.87
CA GLU A 930 -11.60 20.13 -24.48
C GLU A 930 -12.05 18.68 -24.69
N ARG A 931 -11.17 17.83 -25.23
CA ARG A 931 -11.47 16.40 -25.43
C ARG A 931 -11.75 15.69 -24.11
N VAL A 932 -10.90 15.88 -23.09
CA VAL A 932 -11.05 15.23 -21.78
C VAL A 932 -12.31 15.72 -21.07
N ALA A 933 -12.52 17.05 -21.01
CA ALA A 933 -13.68 17.64 -20.35
C ALA A 933 -15.01 17.25 -21.05
N GLY A 934 -15.00 17.20 -22.39
CA GLY A 934 -16.12 16.72 -23.19
C GLY A 934 -16.41 15.23 -22.96
N ALA A 935 -15.38 14.39 -22.96
CA ALA A 935 -15.53 12.96 -22.66
C ALA A 935 -16.06 12.73 -21.24
N LEU A 936 -15.71 13.57 -20.27
CA LEU A 936 -16.22 13.53 -18.91
C LEU A 936 -17.67 14.03 -18.78
N GLY A 937 -18.24 14.65 -19.81
CA GLY A 937 -19.61 15.17 -19.80
C GLY A 937 -19.80 16.39 -18.88
N LEU A 938 -18.77 17.24 -18.77
CA LEU A 938 -18.88 18.50 -18.02
C LEU A 938 -19.81 19.50 -18.72
N ASP A 939 -20.39 20.42 -17.94
CA ASP A 939 -21.22 21.48 -18.50
C ASP A 939 -20.42 22.46 -19.37
N ARG A 940 -21.12 23.18 -20.24
CA ARG A 940 -20.50 24.07 -21.24
C ARG A 940 -19.63 25.17 -20.62
N SER A 941 -20.05 25.75 -19.50
CA SER A 941 -19.29 26.79 -18.78
C SER A 941 -17.98 26.23 -18.22
N THR A 942 -18.04 25.07 -17.57
CA THR A 942 -16.84 24.41 -17.02
C THR A 942 -15.88 23.98 -18.12
N VAL A 943 -16.37 23.40 -19.23
CA VAL A 943 -15.52 23.07 -20.39
C VAL A 943 -14.84 24.32 -20.92
N ARG A 944 -15.60 25.41 -21.13
CA ARG A 944 -15.06 26.69 -21.61
C ARG A 944 -13.98 27.23 -20.67
N ALA A 945 -14.19 27.14 -19.34
CA ALA A 945 -13.21 27.59 -18.36
C ALA A 945 -11.88 26.81 -18.44
N ILE A 946 -11.94 25.48 -18.51
CA ILE A 946 -10.76 24.62 -18.60
C ILE A 946 -10.00 24.87 -19.92
N VAL A 947 -10.72 25.03 -21.03
CA VAL A 947 -10.11 25.30 -22.35
C VAL A 947 -9.42 26.66 -22.38
N LEU A 948 -10.07 27.71 -21.85
CA LEU A 948 -9.45 29.04 -21.74
C LEU A 948 -8.24 29.02 -20.81
N ALA A 949 -8.32 28.32 -19.68
CA ALA A 949 -7.18 28.13 -18.78
C ALA A 949 -6.01 27.44 -19.51
N GLY A 950 -6.27 26.36 -20.26
CA GLY A 950 -5.26 25.67 -21.07
C GLY A 950 -4.53 26.58 -22.07
N ARG A 951 -5.26 27.49 -22.73
CA ARG A 951 -4.67 28.46 -23.67
C ARG A 951 -3.77 29.50 -22.99
N LEU A 952 -4.00 29.77 -21.70
CA LEU A 952 -3.45 30.93 -20.99
C LEU A 952 -2.50 30.56 -19.84
N HIS A 953 -2.47 29.30 -19.40
CA HIS A 953 -1.77 28.89 -18.17
C HIS A 953 -0.26 29.16 -18.17
N ASP A 954 0.32 29.25 -19.37
CA ASP A 954 1.77 29.31 -19.59
C ASP A 954 2.26 30.66 -20.16
N LEU A 955 1.41 31.70 -20.24
CA LEU A 955 1.83 33.03 -20.70
C LEU A 955 3.01 33.62 -19.91
N GLY A 956 3.09 33.31 -18.61
CA GLY A 956 4.19 33.64 -17.71
C GLY A 956 5.54 33.00 -18.09
N LYS A 957 5.55 32.00 -18.98
CA LYS A 957 6.79 31.48 -19.55
C LYS A 957 7.43 32.48 -20.52
N GLY A 958 6.68 33.44 -21.06
CA GLY A 958 7.20 34.52 -21.90
C GLY A 958 8.10 35.52 -21.18
N ARG A 959 8.39 35.33 -19.88
CA ARG A 959 9.31 36.20 -19.14
C ARG A 959 10.74 35.97 -19.60
N ASP A 960 11.52 37.04 -19.71
CA ASP A 960 12.94 36.99 -20.08
C ASP A 960 13.72 35.97 -19.24
N ARG A 961 13.54 36.04 -17.92
CA ARG A 961 14.16 35.12 -16.96
C ARG A 961 13.73 33.67 -17.15
N TRP A 962 12.47 33.44 -17.52
CA TRP A 962 11.98 32.08 -17.77
C TRP A 962 12.53 31.53 -19.09
N GLN A 963 12.57 32.34 -20.14
CA GLN A 963 13.14 31.93 -21.44
C GLN A 963 14.65 31.68 -21.34
N GLN A 964 15.37 32.47 -20.53
CA GLN A 964 16.76 32.18 -20.15
C GLN A 964 16.87 30.85 -19.40
N TYR A 965 16.01 30.61 -18.40
CA TYR A 965 15.93 29.33 -17.70
C TYR A 965 15.66 28.16 -18.65
N ALA A 966 14.79 28.32 -19.65
CA ALA A 966 14.52 27.32 -20.68
C ALA A 966 15.59 27.24 -21.77
N ASN A 967 16.70 27.99 -21.64
CA ASN A 967 17.79 28.04 -22.59
C ASN A 967 17.34 28.38 -24.02
N ASN A 968 16.37 29.29 -24.17
CA ASN A 968 15.95 29.80 -25.47
C ASN A 968 16.95 30.87 -25.95
N PRO A 969 17.66 30.67 -27.08
CA PRO A 969 18.58 31.68 -27.60
C PRO A 969 17.81 32.95 -27.99
N ARG A 970 18.31 34.11 -27.56
CA ARG A 970 17.77 35.39 -28.02
C ARG A 970 18.07 35.57 -29.52
N PRO A 971 17.18 36.24 -30.27
CA PRO A 971 17.44 36.56 -31.66
C PRO A 971 18.69 37.44 -31.78
N SER A 972 19.39 37.32 -32.90
CA SER A 972 20.63 38.07 -33.16
C SER A 972 20.32 39.53 -33.50
N HIS A 973 19.11 39.79 -34.02
CA HIS A 973 18.62 41.12 -34.35
C HIS A 973 17.26 41.40 -33.66
N PRO A 974 17.00 42.63 -33.17
CA PRO A 974 15.72 42.98 -32.52
C PRO A 974 14.46 42.77 -33.37
N ASP A 975 14.61 42.80 -34.70
CA ASP A 975 13.53 42.64 -35.68
C ASP A 975 13.31 41.17 -36.10
N GLU A 976 14.14 40.24 -35.65
CA GLU A 976 13.96 38.81 -35.91
C GLU A 976 12.82 38.25 -35.03
N PRO A 977 11.99 37.34 -35.56
CA PRO A 977 10.94 36.69 -34.78
C PRO A 977 11.53 35.94 -33.57
N TYR A 978 11.13 36.36 -32.36
CA TYR A 978 11.51 35.63 -31.15
C TYR A 978 10.47 34.57 -30.81
N ASP A 979 10.72 33.34 -31.26
CA ASP A 979 9.86 32.21 -30.97
C ASP A 979 10.02 31.77 -29.50
N LEU A 980 9.07 32.22 -28.67
CA LEU A 980 8.97 31.79 -27.28
C LEU A 980 8.73 30.28 -27.20
N ILE A 981 9.43 29.61 -26.28
CA ILE A 981 9.28 28.17 -26.06
C ILE A 981 8.53 27.88 -24.77
N ALA A 982 7.76 26.79 -24.75
CA ALA A 982 7.12 26.26 -23.55
C ALA A 982 7.97 25.20 -22.86
N LYS A 983 8.75 24.43 -23.64
CA LYS A 983 9.60 23.34 -23.15
C LYS A 983 10.87 23.19 -24.02
N ASN A 984 11.96 22.79 -23.38
CA ASN A 984 13.24 22.49 -24.02
C ASN A 984 13.85 21.19 -23.45
N LYS A 985 14.75 20.55 -24.20
CA LYS A 985 15.49 19.35 -23.75
C LYS A 985 16.43 19.68 -22.58
N ARG A 986 16.99 20.90 -22.57
CA ARG A 986 17.93 21.37 -21.54
C ARG A 986 17.44 22.67 -20.92
N TYR A 987 17.42 22.71 -19.60
CA TYR A 987 17.14 23.91 -18.80
C TYR A 987 18.40 24.33 -18.05
N ARG A 988 18.52 25.62 -17.77
CA ARG A 988 19.53 26.16 -16.86
C ARG A 988 19.16 25.87 -15.41
N HIS A 989 20.06 26.15 -14.47
CA HIS A 989 19.79 25.93 -13.06
C HIS A 989 18.57 26.75 -12.57
N TRP A 990 17.62 26.09 -11.88
CA TRP A 990 16.36 26.70 -11.42
C TRP A 990 16.52 27.95 -10.55
N LYS A 991 17.68 28.12 -9.86
CA LYS A 991 18.01 29.35 -9.11
C LYS A 991 17.95 30.60 -9.98
N GLN A 992 18.11 30.49 -11.30
CA GLN A 992 17.95 31.62 -12.22
C GLN A 992 16.54 32.19 -12.21
N LEU A 993 15.51 31.40 -11.87
CA LEU A 993 14.16 31.90 -11.66
C LEU A 993 14.07 32.80 -10.41
N ALA A 994 15.02 32.67 -9.47
CA ALA A 994 15.04 33.37 -8.18
C ALA A 994 13.69 33.32 -7.45
N GLY A 995 13.05 32.15 -7.49
CA GLY A 995 11.74 31.91 -6.91
C GLY A 995 10.55 32.20 -7.83
N TYR A 996 10.71 32.97 -8.91
CA TYR A 996 9.62 33.30 -9.85
C TYR A 996 8.83 32.07 -10.31
N ARG A 997 7.50 32.21 -10.30
CA ARG A 997 6.55 31.20 -10.74
C ARG A 997 5.77 31.71 -11.94
N HIS A 998 5.84 30.99 -13.06
CA HIS A 998 5.18 31.41 -14.30
C HIS A 998 3.66 31.44 -14.17
N GLU A 999 3.09 30.69 -13.24
CA GLU A 999 1.67 30.67 -12.92
C GLU A 999 1.15 32.04 -12.48
N LEU A 1000 1.94 32.76 -11.68
CA LEU A 1000 1.58 34.11 -11.22
C LEU A 1000 1.73 35.14 -12.35
N GLY A 1001 2.75 35.00 -13.20
CA GLY A 1001 2.89 35.81 -14.41
C GLY A 1001 1.73 35.61 -15.40
N SER A 1002 1.37 34.35 -15.66
CA SER A 1002 0.21 33.99 -16.49
C SER A 1002 -1.09 34.55 -15.91
N LEU A 1003 -1.26 34.47 -14.60
CA LEU A 1003 -2.43 35.00 -13.91
C LEU A 1003 -2.57 36.51 -14.13
N HIS A 1004 -1.47 37.26 -14.01
CA HIS A 1004 -1.47 38.70 -14.31
C HIS A 1004 -1.91 38.98 -15.75
N ASP A 1005 -1.32 38.32 -16.72
CA ASP A 1005 -1.60 38.58 -18.14
C ASP A 1005 -3.04 38.19 -18.50
N ALA A 1006 -3.50 37.03 -18.03
CA ALA A 1006 -4.86 36.56 -18.25
C ALA A 1006 -5.90 37.51 -17.63
N SER A 1007 -5.65 38.05 -16.44
CA SER A 1007 -6.56 38.99 -15.76
C SER A 1007 -6.72 40.33 -16.48
N ALA A 1008 -5.78 40.68 -17.37
CA ALA A 1008 -5.80 41.92 -18.13
C ALA A 1008 -6.58 41.80 -19.45
N LYS A 1009 -6.86 40.59 -19.94
CA LYS A 1009 -7.52 40.39 -21.24
C LYS A 1009 -9.03 40.67 -21.18
N ASP A 1010 -9.55 41.37 -22.18
CA ASP A 1010 -10.97 41.76 -22.26
C ASP A 1010 -11.92 40.56 -22.41
N ASP A 1011 -11.48 39.52 -23.13
CA ASP A 1011 -12.23 38.27 -23.29
C ASP A 1011 -12.39 37.50 -21.97
N ILE A 1012 -11.45 37.64 -21.03
CA ILE A 1012 -11.53 37.10 -19.66
C ILE A 1012 -12.35 38.01 -18.75
N ARG A 1013 -12.19 39.34 -18.85
CA ARG A 1013 -12.95 40.31 -18.05
C ARG A 1013 -14.45 40.30 -18.33
N SER A 1014 -14.82 40.00 -19.58
CA SER A 1014 -16.21 39.91 -20.05
C SER A 1014 -16.92 38.60 -19.68
N LEU A 1015 -16.20 37.61 -19.14
CA LEU A 1015 -16.81 36.38 -18.62
C LEU A 1015 -17.70 36.67 -17.41
N ASP A 1016 -18.70 35.81 -17.17
CA ASP A 1016 -19.40 35.81 -15.90
C ASP A 1016 -18.40 35.58 -14.74
N PRO A 1017 -18.64 36.16 -13.54
CA PRO A 1017 -17.67 36.13 -12.45
C PRO A 1017 -17.20 34.73 -12.06
N ASP A 1018 -18.07 33.73 -12.15
CA ASP A 1018 -17.78 32.37 -11.72
C ASP A 1018 -16.87 31.63 -12.71
N THR A 1019 -17.18 31.72 -14.00
CA THR A 1019 -16.33 31.18 -15.07
C THR A 1019 -14.98 31.90 -15.08
N ARG A 1020 -14.98 33.23 -14.90
CA ARG A 1020 -13.75 34.02 -14.79
C ARG A 1020 -12.87 33.55 -13.63
N ASP A 1021 -13.45 33.39 -12.44
CA ASP A 1021 -12.71 32.94 -11.26
C ASP A 1021 -12.16 31.52 -11.48
N LEU A 1022 -12.94 30.61 -12.05
CA LEU A 1022 -12.45 29.27 -12.35
C LEU A 1022 -11.27 29.30 -13.33
N VAL A 1023 -11.35 30.06 -14.43
CA VAL A 1023 -10.24 30.21 -15.40
C VAL A 1023 -8.96 30.68 -14.70
N LEU A 1024 -9.05 31.78 -13.96
CA LEU A 1024 -7.91 32.40 -13.31
C LEU A 1024 -7.32 31.50 -12.21
N HIS A 1025 -8.15 30.73 -11.50
CA HIS A 1025 -7.67 29.77 -10.51
C HIS A 1025 -6.96 28.58 -11.13
N LEU A 1026 -7.51 27.99 -12.20
CA LEU A 1026 -6.86 26.88 -12.90
C LEU A 1026 -5.49 27.27 -13.45
N ILE A 1027 -5.36 28.50 -13.97
CA ILE A 1027 -4.07 29.08 -14.37
C ILE A 1027 -3.12 29.17 -13.17
N ALA A 1028 -3.58 29.65 -12.02
CA ALA A 1028 -2.74 29.84 -10.85
C ALA A 1028 -2.31 28.52 -10.17
N ALA A 1029 -3.19 27.51 -10.17
CA ALA A 1029 -3.04 26.30 -9.35
C ALA A 1029 -2.41 25.10 -10.08
N HIS A 1030 -2.08 25.20 -11.38
CA HIS A 1030 -1.72 24.02 -12.17
C HIS A 1030 -0.43 23.30 -11.71
N HIS A 1031 0.52 23.95 -11.02
CA HIS A 1031 1.64 23.24 -10.36
C HIS A 1031 1.51 23.10 -8.83
N GLY A 1032 0.28 23.20 -8.30
CA GLY A 1032 -0.03 22.95 -6.89
C GLY A 1032 0.19 24.16 -5.96
N TRP A 1033 0.32 25.36 -6.52
CA TRP A 1033 0.27 26.63 -5.79
C TRP A 1033 -1.17 27.16 -5.72
N ALA A 1034 -1.38 28.36 -5.16
CA ALA A 1034 -2.70 28.98 -5.07
C ALA A 1034 -3.74 28.19 -4.24
N ARG A 1035 -3.28 27.31 -3.34
CA ARG A 1035 -4.09 26.54 -2.38
C ARG A 1035 -3.62 26.72 -0.93
N PRO A 1036 -3.72 27.93 -0.35
CA PRO A 1036 -4.47 29.07 -0.89
C PRO A 1036 -3.60 30.16 -1.54
N HIS A 1037 -2.26 30.11 -1.42
CA HIS A 1037 -1.44 31.30 -1.64
C HIS A 1037 -0.15 31.07 -2.45
N PHE A 1038 0.43 32.19 -2.88
CA PHE A 1038 1.82 32.31 -3.35
C PHE A 1038 2.67 33.04 -2.30
N GLU A 1039 3.90 32.59 -2.09
CA GLU A 1039 4.88 33.28 -1.26
C GLU A 1039 5.51 34.47 -2.01
N PRO A 1040 6.01 35.51 -1.31
CA PRO A 1040 6.62 36.69 -1.94
C PRO A 1040 7.76 36.39 -2.93
N ARG A 1041 8.53 35.31 -2.70
CA ARG A 1041 9.59 34.88 -3.63
C ARG A 1041 9.06 34.44 -4.99
N HIS A 1042 7.76 34.18 -5.14
CA HIS A 1042 7.14 33.74 -6.40
C HIS A 1042 6.73 34.90 -7.32
N PHE A 1043 6.88 36.14 -6.86
CA PHE A 1043 6.38 37.34 -7.55
C PHE A 1043 6.93 37.49 -8.97
N ASP A 1044 6.06 37.94 -9.88
CA ASP A 1044 6.40 38.23 -11.28
C ASP A 1044 7.28 39.48 -11.33
N PRO A 1045 8.54 39.38 -11.81
CA PRO A 1045 9.42 40.54 -11.95
C PRO A 1045 9.06 41.42 -13.15
N GLY A 1046 8.22 40.95 -14.08
CA GLY A 1046 7.99 41.58 -15.38
C GLY A 1046 9.10 41.27 -16.40
N ASN A 1047 9.12 42.01 -17.51
CA ASN A 1047 10.14 41.93 -18.57
C ASN A 1047 11.00 43.20 -18.59
N PRO A 1048 12.12 43.24 -17.86
CA PRO A 1048 12.98 44.42 -17.82
C PRO A 1048 13.85 44.60 -19.07
N SER A 1049 14.00 43.58 -19.93
CA SER A 1049 15.12 43.48 -20.88
C SER A 1049 14.73 43.30 -22.35
N GLY A 1050 13.52 43.70 -22.75
CA GLY A 1050 13.07 43.71 -24.14
C GLY A 1050 12.03 44.80 -24.43
N GLY A 1051 12.41 45.82 -25.21
CA GLY A 1051 11.50 46.67 -25.99
C GLY A 1051 10.32 47.34 -25.25
N GLY A 1052 10.51 47.91 -24.06
CA GLY A 1052 9.52 48.81 -23.45
C GLY A 1052 8.64 48.24 -22.32
N GLY A 1053 8.96 47.07 -21.76
CA GLY A 1053 8.28 46.57 -20.56
C GLY A 1053 8.73 47.25 -19.26
N THR A 1054 7.77 47.71 -18.44
CA THR A 1054 8.06 48.20 -17.07
C THR A 1054 8.19 47.02 -16.10
N PRO A 1055 9.15 47.03 -15.16
CA PRO A 1055 9.18 46.07 -14.05
C PRO A 1055 7.83 46.05 -13.32
N ARG A 1056 7.38 44.87 -12.89
CA ARG A 1056 6.10 44.78 -12.19
C ARG A 1056 6.25 45.20 -10.72
N PRO A 1057 5.50 46.18 -10.21
CA PRO A 1057 5.61 46.61 -8.82
C PRO A 1057 5.24 45.51 -7.82
N THR A 1058 5.87 45.52 -6.65
CA THR A 1058 5.54 44.60 -5.54
C THR A 1058 4.07 44.70 -5.13
N ALA A 1059 3.53 45.92 -5.06
CA ALA A 1059 2.12 46.15 -4.69
C ALA A 1059 1.12 45.46 -5.65
N ASP A 1060 1.44 45.37 -6.94
CA ASP A 1060 0.59 44.67 -7.91
C ASP A 1060 0.63 43.15 -7.70
N ASN A 1061 1.81 42.60 -7.41
CA ASN A 1061 1.97 41.18 -7.07
C ASN A 1061 1.22 40.84 -5.78
N GLU A 1062 1.33 41.66 -4.74
CA GLU A 1062 0.62 41.48 -3.47
C GLU A 1062 -0.90 41.50 -3.67
N ARG A 1063 -1.43 42.45 -4.44
CA ARG A 1063 -2.86 42.50 -4.76
C ARG A 1063 -3.35 41.22 -5.45
N VAL A 1064 -2.58 40.69 -6.41
CA VAL A 1064 -2.94 39.44 -7.11
C VAL A 1064 -2.78 38.22 -6.22
N ALA A 1065 -1.77 38.18 -5.34
CA ALA A 1065 -1.60 37.10 -4.37
C ALA A 1065 -2.75 37.06 -3.35
N VAL A 1066 -3.20 38.21 -2.84
CA VAL A 1066 -4.36 38.32 -1.93
C VAL A 1066 -5.64 37.89 -2.64
N GLU A 1067 -5.87 38.39 -3.85
CA GLU A 1067 -7.04 38.01 -4.64
C GLU A 1067 -7.04 36.51 -4.96
N THR A 1068 -5.87 35.89 -5.15
CA THR A 1068 -5.75 34.43 -5.35
C THR A 1068 -6.30 33.66 -4.14
N MET A 1069 -6.00 34.10 -2.91
CA MET A 1069 -6.52 33.47 -1.70
C MET A 1069 -8.04 33.60 -1.58
N GLN A 1070 -8.57 34.80 -1.87
CA GLN A 1070 -10.01 35.06 -1.83
C GLN A 1070 -10.75 34.24 -2.89
N ARG A 1071 -10.19 34.15 -4.10
CA ARG A 1071 -10.72 33.35 -5.20
C ARG A 1071 -10.75 31.86 -4.86
N PHE A 1072 -9.67 31.34 -4.29
CA PHE A 1072 -9.60 29.95 -3.84
C PHE A 1072 -10.73 29.65 -2.84
N ALA A 1073 -10.95 30.51 -1.85
CA ALA A 1073 -12.02 30.34 -0.87
C ALA A 1073 -13.41 30.32 -1.53
N ARG A 1074 -13.70 31.25 -2.45
CA ARG A 1074 -14.98 31.28 -3.21
C ARG A 1074 -15.19 30.01 -4.03
N LEU A 1075 -14.16 29.56 -4.75
CA LEU A 1075 -14.25 28.37 -5.59
C LEU A 1075 -14.35 27.08 -4.79
N GLN A 1076 -13.68 26.99 -3.64
CA GLN A 1076 -13.79 25.85 -2.74
C GLN A 1076 -15.20 25.73 -2.15
N GLN A 1077 -15.86 26.84 -1.83
CA GLN A 1077 -17.27 26.84 -1.43
C GLN A 1077 -18.21 26.41 -2.57
N ARG A 1078 -17.89 26.77 -3.82
CA ARG A 1078 -18.74 26.49 -4.99
C ARG A 1078 -18.60 25.06 -5.51
N TYR A 1079 -17.37 24.58 -5.67
CA TYR A 1079 -17.07 23.28 -6.29
C TYR A 1079 -16.74 22.21 -5.26
N GLY A 1080 -16.67 22.56 -3.98
CA GLY A 1080 -16.19 21.69 -2.93
C GLY A 1080 -14.68 21.41 -3.01
N ARG A 1081 -14.20 20.65 -2.03
CA ARG A 1081 -12.76 20.41 -1.80
C ARG A 1081 -12.18 19.48 -2.85
N TRP A 1082 -12.88 18.38 -3.10
CA TRP A 1082 -12.46 17.37 -4.07
C TRP A 1082 -12.87 17.78 -5.48
N GLY A 1083 -14.05 18.37 -5.67
CA GLY A 1083 -14.50 18.90 -6.96
C GLY A 1083 -13.54 19.96 -7.54
N LEU A 1084 -13.11 20.95 -6.75
CA LEU A 1084 -12.11 21.93 -7.23
C LEU A 1084 -10.75 21.26 -7.54
N ALA A 1085 -10.32 20.31 -6.70
CA ALA A 1085 -9.07 19.57 -6.91
C ALA A 1085 -9.12 18.70 -8.19
N TRP A 1086 -10.30 18.19 -8.53
CA TRP A 1086 -10.54 17.41 -9.73
C TRP A 1086 -10.49 18.28 -10.99
N LEU A 1087 -11.08 19.47 -10.98
CA LEU A 1087 -10.99 20.43 -12.09
C LEU A 1087 -9.54 20.85 -12.35
N GLU A 1088 -8.77 21.11 -11.28
CA GLU A 1088 -7.33 21.37 -11.37
C GLU A 1088 -6.58 20.18 -12.00
N SER A 1089 -6.96 18.96 -11.63
CA SER A 1089 -6.35 17.73 -12.15
C SER A 1089 -6.61 17.53 -13.64
N ILE A 1090 -7.78 17.91 -14.15
CA ILE A 1090 -8.11 17.80 -15.58
C ILE A 1090 -7.15 18.64 -16.43
N LEU A 1091 -6.91 19.90 -16.03
CA LEU A 1091 -5.97 20.76 -16.73
C LEU A 1091 -4.53 20.22 -16.66
N ARG A 1092 -4.12 19.73 -15.47
CA ARG A 1092 -2.79 19.13 -15.27
C ARG A 1092 -2.55 17.91 -16.17
N CYS A 1093 -3.53 17.03 -16.29
CA CYS A 1093 -3.43 15.88 -17.19
C CYS A 1093 -3.35 16.31 -18.66
N ALA A 1094 -4.07 17.37 -19.05
CA ALA A 1094 -4.01 17.91 -20.40
C ALA A 1094 -2.62 18.49 -20.76
N ASP A 1095 -1.98 19.25 -19.86
CA ASP A 1095 -0.59 19.72 -20.02
C ASP A 1095 0.41 18.55 -20.11
N ALA A 1096 0.30 17.59 -19.20
CA ALA A 1096 1.16 16.41 -19.20
C ALA A 1096 1.05 15.62 -20.53
N ALA A 1097 -0.17 15.34 -21.00
CA ALA A 1097 -0.40 14.53 -22.19
C ALA A 1097 0.15 15.16 -23.49
N THR A 1098 0.04 16.48 -23.66
CA THR A 1098 0.56 17.15 -24.88
C THR A 1098 2.07 17.21 -24.92
N SER A 1099 2.69 17.19 -23.75
CA SER A 1099 4.14 17.17 -23.61
C SER A 1099 4.73 15.84 -24.06
N GLU A 1100 3.96 14.75 -23.94
CA GLU A 1100 4.36 13.40 -24.34
C GLU A 1100 4.19 13.17 -25.85
N SER A 1101 3.10 13.65 -26.45
CA SER A 1101 2.77 13.41 -27.87
C SER A 1101 3.60 14.21 -28.88
N SER A 1102 4.45 15.13 -28.41
CA SER A 1102 5.23 16.06 -29.25
C SER A 1102 6.62 15.53 -29.63
N ALA A 1103 6.93 14.26 -29.31
CA ALA A 1103 8.12 13.58 -29.81
C ALA A 1103 7.91 13.21 -31.30
N PRO A 1104 8.84 13.54 -32.22
CA PRO A 1104 8.66 13.27 -33.64
C PRO A 1104 8.54 11.76 -33.87
N ALA A 1105 7.49 11.35 -34.57
CA ALA A 1105 7.43 10.05 -35.21
C ALA A 1105 8.58 10.00 -36.24
N ASP A 1106 9.45 9.01 -36.10
CA ASP A 1106 10.48 8.73 -37.09
C ASP A 1106 9.80 8.27 -38.39
N ASN A 1107 9.45 9.24 -39.23
CA ASN A 1107 8.87 8.98 -40.55
C ASN A 1107 9.99 8.47 -41.46
N GLY A 1108 10.23 7.17 -41.39
CA GLY A 1108 10.94 6.41 -42.42
C GLY A 1108 10.17 6.41 -43.73
N ALA A 1109 10.03 7.57 -44.36
CA ALA A 1109 9.65 7.70 -45.76
C ALA A 1109 10.91 7.49 -46.60
N GLY A 1110 11.27 6.22 -46.81
CA GLY A 1110 12.20 5.84 -47.85
C GLY A 1110 11.64 6.29 -49.20
N THR A 1111 12.12 7.42 -49.71
CA THR A 1111 11.92 7.83 -51.09
C THR A 1111 12.65 6.83 -51.98
N SER A 1112 11.92 5.84 -52.49
CA SER A 1112 12.35 4.99 -53.61
C SER A 1112 12.41 5.84 -54.87
N GLY A 1113 13.50 6.59 -55.03
CA GLY A 1113 13.87 7.25 -56.27
C GLY A 1113 14.49 6.23 -57.21
N SER A 1114 13.70 5.74 -58.14
CA SER A 1114 14.13 5.01 -59.33
C SER A 1114 15.14 5.85 -60.15
N ARG A 1115 16.37 5.38 -60.27
CA ARG A 1115 17.27 5.75 -61.38
C ARG A 1115 17.93 4.50 -61.95
N GLU A 1116 17.46 4.14 -63.12
CA GLU A 1116 18.12 3.22 -64.05
C GLU A 1116 19.47 3.81 -64.51
N GLY A 1117 20.44 2.90 -64.68
CA GLY A 1117 21.33 2.88 -65.84
C GLY A 1117 22.54 3.81 -65.86
N GLY A 1118 23.74 3.19 -65.94
CA GLY A 1118 24.86 3.81 -66.65
C GLY A 1118 26.24 3.64 -66.03
N GLN A 1119 26.89 2.53 -66.36
CA GLN A 1119 28.30 2.38 -66.76
C GLN A 1119 29.38 3.27 -66.12
N GLY A 1120 30.41 2.60 -65.57
CA GLY A 1120 31.78 2.79 -66.06
C GLY A 1120 32.79 3.40 -65.09
N GLY A 1121 33.88 2.65 -64.85
CA GLY A 1121 35.22 3.22 -64.82
C GLY A 1121 35.87 3.39 -63.45
N ALA A 1122 36.93 2.61 -63.25
CA ALA A 1122 37.91 2.72 -62.18
C ALA A 1122 38.54 4.11 -62.03
N ALA A 1123 38.81 4.50 -60.78
CA ALA A 1123 40.09 4.99 -60.26
C ALA A 1123 39.99 5.12 -58.73
#